data_AF-A0A0G2EGB5-F1
#
_entry.id   AF-A0A0G2EGB5-F1
#
_cell.length_a   1.000
_cell.length_b   1.000
_cell.length_c   1.000
_cell.angle_alpha   90.00
_cell.angle_beta   90.00
_cell.angle_gamma   90.00
#
_symmetry.space_group_name_H-M   'P 1'
#
loop_
_entity.id
_entity.type
_entity.pdbx_description
1 polymer ?
#
loop_
_entity_poly.entity_id
_entity_poly.type
_entity_poly.pdbx_seq_one_letter_code
_entity_poly.pdbx_strand_id
1 'polypeptide(L)'
;MRLARSVLWATSLIPFANADVRFTSITGGDSLTVGTGPSHVTVEWTDSGSKPEITQLHSYVLDLFFRIVSSTKDGQTYTNYSPRFTLAGMTGSFPEVVQEALAANPIIDTDPPVIAALDDDSDTELKKRQGAAPIGVGAAATVTAAGGSYTIPYTMQTGLTKYAPMQRVPSSKITKSDASRQYPTSAYTAYTTYAKIPTQVMTVTQSGTFTISSKEATRLHELRVNPRLASHRSFCSTTPTPDQQRGADLIRRRQLLDRVKEYQLTRGKNTKKIDEMSINKPNVREVLKGKYPAKTHAKKVKEWIVANGGDAEGVLYLEGQKTKMNEDNDQEQPFRQRRYFFYLTGCNLPDCYVAFDLKTEKSTLFIPPIDPDEVIWSGLPLSPAEALQKYDVDDCKPSTEINAYLSSDSTSKSTVYAISGQISDETTFLAFANKNFDLLKTAVEECRVIKTPYEIALITHANNVSTAAHTAVMAAAKSATNERELEAIFLKSCIERGCRNQAYSSIMASGTAAATLHYVANDQPLAGKLNLLVDAGAEKDCYASDITRTFPISGSFSPESRAIYDIVLRMQKEAIESLRAGVSWDEVHSQAHRTAIAGLLHLGILKGDAKAIFDSRTSVAFFPHGLGHYLGMDTHDCGGHPNYADKDPMFRYLRKRGTLPAGSVITVEPGIYFCRFIIEPYLKDEKHKGFIDEKVLDRYWEVGGVRIEDNVLVTETGYENLTETPKETADVETVVAA
;
A
#
# COMPACT_ATOMS: atom_id res chain seq x y z
N MET A 1 2.94 31.67 -49.00
CA MET A 1 3.74 32.90 -48.77
C MET A 1 3.62 33.25 -47.29
N ARG A 2 4.73 33.35 -46.54
CA ARG A 2 5.58 34.54 -46.31
C ARG A 2 4.82 35.61 -45.49
N LEU A 3 5.24 35.89 -44.24
CA LEU A 3 6.19 36.97 -43.85
C LEU A 3 5.58 38.39 -44.04
N ALA A 4 5.70 39.37 -43.13
CA ALA A 4 6.53 39.48 -41.92
C ALA A 4 6.12 40.66 -40.99
N ARG A 5 6.59 40.59 -39.72
CA ARG A 5 7.21 41.65 -38.87
C ARG A 5 6.45 42.97 -38.58
N SER A 6 6.08 43.29 -37.32
CA SER A 6 6.90 43.80 -36.17
C SER A 6 7.08 45.34 -36.20
N VAL A 7 7.46 46.09 -35.15
CA VAL A 7 8.34 45.89 -33.94
C VAL A 7 7.80 46.73 -32.74
N LEU A 8 8.53 46.76 -31.60
CA LEU A 8 8.38 47.58 -30.35
C LEU A 8 7.37 47.07 -29.29
N TRP A 9 7.57 47.21 -27.96
CA TRP A 9 8.79 47.30 -27.10
C TRP A 9 8.42 47.10 -25.58
N ALA A 10 9.32 46.90 -24.59
CA ALA A 10 10.36 45.86 -24.42
C ALA A 10 11.01 45.77 -22.99
N THR A 11 10.26 45.68 -21.86
CA THR A 11 10.85 45.48 -20.50
C THR A 11 10.03 44.51 -19.63
N SER A 12 10.59 43.54 -18.88
CA SER A 12 11.92 42.89 -18.95
C SER A 12 11.91 41.63 -18.06
N LEU A 13 11.85 40.44 -18.66
CA LEU A 13 11.99 39.14 -18.00
C LEU A 13 12.74 38.21 -18.97
N ILE A 14 13.97 37.81 -18.62
CA ILE A 14 14.74 36.79 -19.36
C ILE A 14 15.42 35.86 -18.34
N PRO A 15 15.30 34.53 -18.49
CA PRO A 15 15.91 33.54 -17.60
C PRO A 15 17.37 33.24 -17.95
N PHE A 16 18.08 32.58 -17.04
CA PHE A 16 19.36 31.94 -17.34
C PHE A 16 19.29 30.43 -17.16
N ALA A 17 19.45 29.71 -18.27
CA ALA A 17 19.95 28.36 -18.31
C ALA A 17 21.25 28.37 -19.14
N ASN A 18 22.28 27.65 -18.67
CA ASN A 18 23.53 27.32 -19.35
C ASN A 18 24.29 28.48 -20.03
N ALA A 19 25.27 29.05 -19.32
CA ALA A 19 26.37 29.78 -19.93
C ALA A 19 27.71 29.14 -19.54
N ASP A 20 28.44 28.67 -20.54
CA ASP A 20 29.84 28.25 -20.47
C ASP A 20 30.70 29.51 -20.25
N VAL A 21 31.30 29.69 -19.06
CA VAL A 21 32.13 30.88 -18.77
C VAL A 21 33.60 30.56 -18.98
N ARG A 22 34.06 30.76 -20.22
CA ARG A 22 35.49 30.94 -20.51
C ARG A 22 35.87 32.40 -20.25
N PHE A 23 36.77 32.62 -19.31
CA PHE A 23 37.32 33.95 -19.01
C PHE A 23 38.21 34.43 -20.16
N THR A 24 37.97 35.64 -20.65
CA THR A 24 38.86 36.35 -21.58
C THR A 24 39.16 37.76 -21.09
N SER A 25 40.45 38.04 -20.89
CA SER A 25 41.11 39.33 -20.62
C SER A 25 40.68 40.16 -19.40
N ILE A 26 41.69 40.54 -18.60
CA ILE A 26 41.70 41.67 -17.65
C ILE A 26 42.56 42.79 -18.26
N THR A 27 42.32 44.05 -17.91
CA THR A 27 43.24 45.18 -18.16
C THR A 27 43.54 45.96 -16.88
N GLY A 28 44.83 46.17 -16.58
CA GLY A 28 45.37 46.81 -15.35
C GLY A 28 45.33 45.86 -14.14
N GLY A 29 46.44 45.31 -13.64
CA GLY A 29 47.65 46.00 -13.11
C GLY A 29 47.45 46.10 -11.59
N ASP A 30 48.07 45.29 -10.72
CA ASP A 30 49.47 44.84 -10.71
C ASP A 30 49.67 43.29 -10.64
N SER A 31 50.94 42.86 -10.66
CA SER A 31 51.37 41.46 -10.84
C SER A 31 51.43 40.62 -9.55
N LEU A 32 51.05 39.33 -9.64
CA LEU A 32 51.95 38.24 -9.21
C LEU A 32 51.65 36.89 -9.89
N THR A 33 52.73 36.13 -10.09
CA THR A 33 52.95 34.79 -10.68
C THR A 33 51.77 33.82 -10.81
N VAL A 34 51.56 33.30 -12.03
CA VAL A 34 50.77 32.08 -12.28
C VAL A 34 51.60 30.84 -11.95
N GLY A 35 51.27 30.16 -10.86
CA GLY A 35 51.72 28.79 -10.58
C GLY A 35 50.62 27.78 -10.89
N THR A 36 50.94 26.69 -11.59
CA THR A 36 50.01 25.57 -11.77
C THR A 36 49.95 24.73 -10.48
N GLY A 37 49.11 25.16 -9.54
CA GLY A 37 48.88 24.49 -8.25
C GLY A 37 47.56 24.95 -7.62
N PRO A 38 47.05 24.25 -6.60
CA PRO A 38 45.78 24.58 -5.97
C PRO A 38 45.86 25.90 -5.18
N SER A 39 44.99 26.87 -5.53
CA SER A 39 44.88 28.14 -4.82
C SER A 39 44.58 27.93 -3.33
N HIS A 40 45.38 28.53 -2.45
CA HIS A 40 45.17 28.48 -1.01
C HIS A 40 44.32 29.69 -0.56
N VAL A 41 43.43 29.48 0.42
CA VAL A 41 42.72 30.55 1.12
C VAL A 41 43.10 30.44 2.60
N THR A 42 43.79 31.46 3.11
CA THR A 42 44.15 31.58 4.53
C THR A 42 43.18 32.56 5.19
N VAL A 43 42.71 32.25 6.40
CA VAL A 43 41.88 33.16 7.19
C VAL A 43 42.37 33.16 8.64
N GLU A 44 42.56 34.35 9.19
CA GLU A 44 43.07 34.59 10.55
C GLU A 44 42.01 35.30 11.41
N TRP A 45 42.03 35.04 12.72
CA TRP A 45 41.26 35.78 13.72
C TRP A 45 41.88 35.65 15.12
N THR A 46 41.65 36.65 15.96
CA THR A 46 42.31 36.88 17.26
C THR A 46 41.36 36.73 18.47
N ASP A 47 41.97 36.49 19.64
CA ASP A 47 41.35 36.08 20.90
C ASP A 47 40.85 37.24 21.79
N SER A 48 39.84 36.99 22.62
CA SER A 48 39.52 37.79 23.81
C SER A 48 38.84 37.02 24.97
N GLY A 49 39.43 35.90 25.42
CA GLY A 49 39.61 35.62 26.85
C GLY A 49 38.49 35.01 27.72
N SER A 50 38.92 34.12 28.63
CA SER A 50 38.19 33.43 29.73
C SER A 50 37.31 32.22 29.34
N LYS A 51 37.21 31.23 30.25
CA LYS A 51 36.81 29.81 30.01
C LYS A 51 35.79 29.30 31.05
N PRO A 52 34.99 28.25 30.72
CA PRO A 52 34.31 27.39 31.71
C PRO A 52 34.74 25.91 31.60
N GLU A 53 34.65 25.18 32.71
CA GLU A 53 34.81 23.70 32.75
C GLU A 53 33.47 23.01 32.52
N ILE A 54 33.47 21.86 31.83
CA ILE A 54 32.27 21.03 31.61
C ILE A 54 32.61 19.56 31.90
N THR A 55 32.11 19.04 33.02
CA THR A 55 32.07 17.60 33.33
C THR A 55 30.65 17.07 33.15
N GLN A 56 30.52 15.89 32.54
CA GLN A 56 29.28 15.13 32.29
C GLN A 56 28.38 15.59 31.12
N LEU A 57 28.69 15.14 29.89
CA LEU A 57 27.70 14.86 28.84
C LEU A 57 28.22 13.71 27.94
N HIS A 58 27.36 12.74 27.63
CA HIS A 58 27.68 11.63 26.71
C HIS A 58 27.18 11.97 25.29
N SER A 59 28.11 11.97 24.32
CA SER A 59 27.91 12.28 22.89
C SER A 59 27.49 13.73 22.57
N TYR A 60 27.99 14.23 21.43
CA TYR A 60 27.60 15.52 20.85
C TYR A 60 27.57 15.42 19.32
N VAL A 61 26.62 16.13 18.71
CA VAL A 61 26.52 16.35 17.27
C VAL A 61 26.87 17.81 17.02
N LEU A 62 27.88 18.09 16.18
CA LEU A 62 28.28 19.45 15.88
C LEU A 62 27.60 19.92 14.57
N ASP A 63 26.64 20.83 14.71
CA ASP A 63 25.98 21.47 13.58
C ASP A 63 26.73 22.72 13.14
N LEU A 64 27.14 22.76 11.88
CA LEU A 64 27.90 23.87 11.31
C LEU A 64 27.14 24.53 10.14
N PHE A 65 27.35 25.84 10.03
CA PHE A 65 26.82 26.70 8.97
C PHE A 65 27.93 27.63 8.50
N PHE A 66 28.13 27.78 7.19
CA PHE A 66 29.00 28.82 6.66
C PHE A 66 28.25 30.14 6.63
N ARG A 67 28.76 31.16 7.34
CA ARG A 67 28.28 32.53 7.22
C ARG A 67 28.84 33.15 5.93
N ILE A 68 27.98 33.38 4.95
CA ILE A 68 28.33 34.00 3.67
C ILE A 68 27.96 35.48 3.74
N VAL A 69 28.95 36.36 3.68
CA VAL A 69 28.73 37.81 3.68
C VAL A 69 29.03 38.36 2.30
N SER A 70 28.05 39.00 1.66
CA SER A 70 28.16 39.61 0.35
C SER A 70 27.84 41.10 0.41
N SER A 71 28.63 41.93 -0.27
CA SER A 71 28.43 43.38 -0.29
C SER A 71 28.16 43.87 -1.71
N THR A 72 27.20 44.78 -1.87
CA THR A 72 26.91 45.43 -3.14
C THR A 72 27.80 46.66 -3.36
N LYS A 73 27.88 47.17 -4.60
CA LYS A 73 28.78 48.29 -4.97
C LYS A 73 28.44 49.62 -4.26
N ASP A 74 27.23 49.74 -3.76
CA ASP A 74 26.67 50.82 -2.95
C ASP A 74 26.85 50.60 -1.43
N GLY A 75 27.62 49.59 -1.01
CA GLY A 75 28.09 49.41 0.36
C GLY A 75 27.14 48.65 1.30
N GLN A 76 25.95 48.25 0.84
CA GLN A 76 25.08 47.40 1.64
C GLN A 76 25.64 45.99 1.74
N THR A 77 25.56 45.41 2.94
CA THR A 77 26.13 44.10 3.26
C THR A 77 25.05 43.13 3.69
N TYR A 78 24.91 42.04 2.94
CA TYR A 78 23.93 40.99 3.14
C TYR A 78 24.64 39.76 3.75
N THR A 79 24.17 39.31 4.91
CA THR A 79 24.63 38.04 5.51
C THR A 79 23.62 36.94 5.20
N ASN A 80 24.10 35.86 4.60
CA ASN A 80 23.37 34.61 4.38
C ASN A 80 24.11 33.46 5.09
N TYR A 81 23.46 32.29 5.19
CA TYR A 81 24.07 31.07 5.74
C TYR A 81 23.91 29.90 4.77
N SER A 82 24.85 28.95 4.76
CA SER A 82 24.73 27.72 3.99
C SER A 82 23.60 26.82 4.52
N PRO A 83 23.15 25.82 3.74
CA PRO A 83 22.43 24.68 4.30
C PRO A 83 23.23 24.01 5.43
N ARG A 84 22.52 23.35 6.36
CA ARG A 84 23.10 22.57 7.45
C ARG A 84 23.94 21.43 6.90
N PHE A 85 25.10 21.19 7.51
CA PHE A 85 25.81 19.91 7.39
C PHE A 85 26.29 19.47 8.76
N THR A 86 26.46 18.16 8.91
CA THR A 86 26.77 17.51 10.20
C THR A 86 28.10 16.78 10.07
N LEU A 87 29.02 17.03 11.00
CA LEU A 87 30.25 16.26 11.14
C LEU A 87 30.08 15.22 12.26
N ALA A 88 30.27 13.95 11.91
CA ALA A 88 30.32 12.83 12.85
C ALA A 88 31.67 12.12 12.71
N GLY A 89 32.30 11.75 13.84
CA GLY A 89 33.57 11.03 13.87
C GLY A 89 34.81 11.93 13.83
N MET A 90 35.06 12.72 14.89
CA MET A 90 36.33 13.42 15.06
C MET A 90 37.40 12.48 15.64
N THR A 91 38.59 12.48 15.04
CA THR A 91 39.81 11.97 15.68
C THR A 91 40.40 13.03 16.60
N GLY A 92 40.92 12.62 17.75
CA GLY A 92 41.59 13.53 18.69
C GLY A 92 42.42 12.76 19.71
N SER A 93 43.51 13.38 20.19
CA SER A 93 44.31 12.89 21.31
C SER A 93 43.65 13.28 22.63
N PHE A 94 43.40 12.31 23.51
CA PHE A 94 42.89 12.59 24.85
C PHE A 94 43.88 13.41 25.70
N PRO A 95 43.42 14.27 26.62
CA PRO A 95 44.27 14.88 27.63
C PRO A 95 45.02 13.82 28.45
N GLU A 96 46.22 14.16 28.92
CA GLU A 96 47.13 13.23 29.61
C GLU A 96 46.44 12.51 30.80
N VAL A 97 45.63 13.21 31.59
CA VAL A 97 44.86 12.64 32.72
C VAL A 97 43.83 11.57 32.29
N VAL A 98 43.33 11.63 31.05
CA VAL A 98 42.42 10.61 30.49
C VAL A 98 43.21 9.45 29.91
N GLN A 99 44.42 9.70 29.39
CA GLN A 99 45.35 8.62 28.99
C GLN A 99 45.83 7.82 30.22
N GLU A 100 46.14 8.50 31.33
CA GLU A 100 46.46 7.86 32.62
C GLU A 100 45.27 7.07 33.17
N ALA A 101 44.04 7.60 33.10
CA ALA A 101 42.84 6.88 33.55
C ALA A 101 42.56 5.60 32.73
N LEU A 102 42.79 5.64 31.42
CA LEU A 102 42.65 4.49 30.51
C LEU A 102 43.82 3.49 30.64
N ALA A 103 45.02 3.96 31.00
CA ALA A 103 46.15 3.09 31.32
C ALA A 103 46.00 2.39 32.68
N ALA A 104 45.38 3.07 33.66
CA ALA A 104 45.06 2.51 34.97
C ALA A 104 43.86 1.55 34.94
N ASN A 105 42.91 1.74 34.01
CA ASN A 105 41.74 0.89 33.81
C ASN A 105 41.61 0.50 32.32
N PRO A 106 42.39 -0.48 31.83
CA PRO A 106 42.27 -0.95 30.46
C PRO A 106 40.87 -1.56 30.24
N ILE A 107 40.19 -1.11 29.19
CA ILE A 107 38.90 -1.68 28.77
C ILE A 107 39.17 -3.03 28.11
N ILE A 108 39.04 -4.10 28.89
CA ILE A 108 39.05 -5.48 28.39
C ILE A 108 37.59 -5.87 28.13
N ASP A 109 37.15 -5.84 26.88
CA ASP A 109 35.82 -6.29 26.48
C ASP A 109 35.77 -7.82 26.42
N THR A 110 35.66 -8.43 27.61
CA THR A 110 35.35 -9.86 27.78
C THR A 110 34.40 -10.04 28.97
N ASP A 111 33.14 -9.61 28.83
CA ASP A 111 31.95 -10.42 29.14
C ASP A 111 30.65 -9.59 29.03
N PRO A 112 29.52 -10.18 28.58
CA PRO A 112 28.27 -9.47 28.39
C PRO A 112 27.58 -9.12 29.73
N PRO A 113 26.90 -7.96 29.85
CA PRO A 113 26.22 -7.59 31.07
C PRO A 113 25.03 -8.52 31.38
N VAL A 114 25.03 -9.07 32.59
CA VAL A 114 23.99 -9.93 33.16
C VAL A 114 22.67 -9.17 33.29
N ILE A 115 21.59 -9.73 32.74
CA ILE A 115 20.23 -9.22 32.93
C ILE A 115 19.73 -9.64 34.33
N ALA A 116 19.50 -8.66 35.21
CA ALA A 116 18.75 -8.89 36.44
C ALA A 116 17.25 -9.04 36.12
N ALA A 117 16.59 -10.01 36.76
CA ALA A 117 15.26 -10.47 36.40
C ALA A 117 14.16 -9.41 36.59
N LEU A 118 13.20 -9.40 35.66
CA LEU A 118 11.83 -8.93 35.87
C LEU A 118 10.90 -10.03 35.37
N ASP A 119 10.05 -10.53 36.24
CA ASP A 119 9.04 -11.54 35.93
C ASP A 119 7.83 -10.91 35.23
N ASP A 120 7.59 -11.21 33.95
CA ASP A 120 6.28 -11.68 33.44
C ASP A 120 6.46 -12.35 32.07
N ASP A 121 5.62 -13.33 31.75
CA ASP A 121 5.93 -14.40 30.78
C ASP A 121 5.10 -14.29 29.49
N SER A 122 5.49 -13.42 28.54
CA SER A 122 4.89 -13.39 27.19
C SER A 122 5.69 -12.67 26.07
N ASP A 123 6.95 -13.05 25.82
CA ASP A 123 7.53 -12.84 24.48
C ASP A 123 8.45 -13.99 24.03
N THR A 124 8.12 -14.60 22.88
CA THR A 124 8.84 -15.76 22.31
C THR A 124 9.66 -15.42 21.06
N GLU A 125 9.69 -14.17 20.58
CA GLU A 125 10.53 -13.76 19.44
C GLU A 125 12.03 -13.70 19.82
N LEU A 126 12.35 -13.29 21.05
CA LEU A 126 13.75 -13.11 21.51
C LEU A 126 14.58 -14.41 21.57
N LYS A 127 13.96 -15.60 21.56
CA LYS A 127 14.66 -16.90 21.60
C LYS A 127 15.06 -17.45 20.21
N LYS A 128 14.66 -16.83 19.10
CA LYS A 128 14.96 -17.35 17.74
C LYS A 128 16.09 -16.65 16.99
N ARG A 129 16.68 -15.57 17.52
CA ARG A 129 17.76 -14.81 16.86
C ARG A 129 19.20 -15.23 17.22
N GLN A 130 19.39 -16.28 18.01
CA GLN A 130 20.73 -16.80 18.40
C GLN A 130 21.38 -17.76 17.36
N GLY A 131 20.93 -17.75 16.11
CA GLY A 131 21.29 -18.77 15.10
C GLY A 131 22.09 -18.30 13.87
N ALA A 132 22.49 -17.03 13.78
CA ALA A 132 23.21 -16.49 12.62
C ALA A 132 24.66 -16.10 12.98
N ALA A 133 25.63 -16.63 12.23
CA ALA A 133 27.05 -16.39 12.46
C ALA A 133 27.44 -14.91 12.22
N PRO A 134 28.47 -14.39 12.91
CA PRO A 134 28.97 -13.05 12.65
C PRO A 134 29.46 -12.91 11.20
N ILE A 135 29.09 -11.81 10.54
CA ILE A 135 29.73 -11.40 9.29
C ILE A 135 31.19 -11.07 9.62
N GLY A 136 32.11 -11.87 9.11
CA GLY A 136 33.53 -11.76 9.43
C GLY A 136 34.13 -10.45 8.97
N VAL A 137 34.55 -9.61 9.91
CA VAL A 137 35.48 -8.50 9.64
C VAL A 137 36.88 -9.10 9.47
N GLY A 138 37.37 -9.13 8.23
CA GLY A 138 38.72 -9.59 7.93
C GLY A 138 39.80 -8.59 8.39
N ALA A 139 41.01 -9.12 8.58
CA ALA A 139 42.24 -8.44 9.01
C ALA A 139 42.28 -7.99 10.50
N ALA A 140 42.97 -8.80 11.31
CA ALA A 140 43.41 -8.41 12.64
C ALA A 140 44.42 -7.25 12.58
N ALA A 141 44.24 -6.24 13.44
CA ALA A 141 45.24 -5.21 13.68
C ALA A 141 46.17 -5.64 14.82
N THR A 142 47.39 -6.06 14.48
CA THR A 142 48.39 -6.47 15.47
C THR A 142 48.93 -5.25 16.22
N VAL A 143 48.80 -5.24 17.55
CA VAL A 143 49.36 -4.17 18.39
C VAL A 143 50.88 -4.27 18.42
N THR A 144 51.57 -3.21 17.99
CA THR A 144 53.00 -3.01 18.28
C THR A 144 53.15 -1.68 19.02
N ALA A 145 53.79 -1.72 20.19
CA ALA A 145 53.81 -0.61 21.14
C ALA A 145 54.92 0.39 20.81
N ALA A 146 54.59 1.46 20.07
CA ALA A 146 55.23 2.78 20.16
C ALA A 146 54.47 3.80 19.29
N GLY A 147 53.87 4.84 19.89
CA GLY A 147 53.21 5.94 19.17
C GLY A 147 51.73 5.70 18.88
N GLY A 148 50.86 6.29 19.70
CA GLY A 148 49.41 6.10 19.59
C GLY A 148 48.78 6.81 18.38
N SER A 149 48.18 6.02 17.48
CA SER A 149 47.19 6.47 16.50
C SER A 149 46.33 5.28 16.06
N TYR A 150 45.03 5.52 15.85
CA TYR A 150 44.07 4.53 15.33
C TYR A 150 43.39 5.10 14.08
N THR A 151 43.02 4.25 13.12
CA THR A 151 42.35 4.64 11.88
C THR A 151 41.12 3.77 11.64
N ILE A 152 39.98 4.39 11.31
CA ILE A 152 38.72 3.71 10.97
C ILE A 152 38.17 4.35 9.68
N PRO A 153 37.76 3.57 8.66
CA PRO A 153 37.18 4.11 7.42
C PRO A 153 35.74 4.62 7.61
N TYR A 154 35.34 5.62 6.83
CA TYR A 154 33.97 6.18 6.82
C TYR A 154 33.48 6.47 5.39
N THR A 155 32.17 6.67 5.24
CA THR A 155 31.51 7.05 3.99
C THR A 155 30.76 8.36 4.18
N MET A 156 30.87 9.30 3.24
CA MET A 156 30.25 10.63 3.32
C MET A 156 28.96 10.69 2.49
N GLN A 157 27.88 11.22 3.05
CA GLN A 157 26.63 11.52 2.32
C GLN A 157 26.35 13.03 2.33
N THR A 158 25.90 13.57 1.21
CA THR A 158 25.45 14.98 1.09
C THR A 158 24.08 15.03 0.44
N GLY A 159 23.16 15.81 1.01
CA GLY A 159 21.79 15.98 0.53
C GLY A 159 21.35 17.43 0.62
N LEU A 160 20.59 17.90 -0.38
CA LEU A 160 20.04 19.26 -0.44
C LEU A 160 18.61 19.28 0.11
N THR A 161 18.41 19.73 1.34
CA THR A 161 17.07 19.98 1.89
C THR A 161 16.63 21.42 1.59
N LYS A 162 15.50 21.58 0.90
CA LYS A 162 14.81 22.87 0.73
C LYS A 162 13.59 22.92 1.65
N TYR A 163 13.41 24.04 2.36
CA TYR A 163 12.23 24.30 3.18
C TYR A 163 11.40 25.45 2.57
N ALA A 164 10.08 25.42 2.79
CA ALA A 164 9.16 26.48 2.38
C ALA A 164 9.20 27.69 3.35
N PRO A 165 8.84 28.92 2.90
CA PRO A 165 8.79 30.09 3.76
C PRO A 165 7.56 30.07 4.69
N MET A 166 7.74 30.43 5.97
CA MET A 166 6.66 30.48 6.97
C MET A 166 5.73 31.70 6.81
N GLN A 167 4.43 31.50 7.08
CA GLN A 167 3.49 32.59 7.37
C GLN A 167 3.83 33.28 8.70
N ARG A 168 3.43 34.55 8.86
CA ARG A 168 3.53 35.29 10.12
C ARG A 168 2.26 35.12 10.96
N VAL A 169 2.39 34.60 12.18
CA VAL A 169 1.31 34.61 13.19
C VAL A 169 1.44 35.86 14.09
N PRO A 170 0.35 36.58 14.43
CA PRO A 170 0.41 37.73 15.34
C PRO A 170 0.74 37.36 16.79
N SER A 171 1.28 38.30 17.54
CA SER A 171 1.78 38.11 18.91
C SER A 171 0.66 37.89 19.95
N SER A 172 0.49 36.65 20.44
CA SER A 172 -0.20 36.33 21.68
C SER A 172 0.82 35.87 22.75
N LYS A 173 0.69 36.38 23.98
CA LYS A 173 1.54 35.99 25.11
C LYS A 173 0.87 34.86 25.89
N ILE A 174 1.44 33.66 25.85
CA ILE A 174 1.07 32.55 26.75
C ILE A 174 1.55 32.88 28.17
N THR A 175 0.76 32.55 29.20
CA THR A 175 1.15 32.80 30.60
C THR A 175 1.13 31.53 31.44
N LYS A 176 1.68 31.61 32.67
CA LYS A 176 2.04 30.45 33.49
C LYS A 176 0.84 29.62 34.02
N SER A 177 -0.39 30.08 33.81
CA SER A 177 -1.64 29.39 34.17
C SER A 177 -2.05 28.31 33.17
N ASP A 178 -1.55 28.35 31.94
CA ASP A 178 -2.15 27.62 30.81
C ASP A 178 -1.55 26.22 30.60
N ALA A 179 -0.70 25.76 31.54
CA ALA A 179 0.04 24.50 31.45
C ALA A 179 -0.60 23.40 32.32
N SER A 180 -1.54 22.64 31.74
CA SER A 180 -1.97 21.35 32.29
C SER A 180 -1.20 20.19 31.63
N ARG A 181 -1.04 19.06 32.34
CA ARG A 181 -0.19 17.94 31.91
C ARG A 181 -0.82 17.14 30.77
N GLN A 182 -0.24 17.23 29.58
CA GLN A 182 -0.36 16.20 28.54
C GLN A 182 1.03 15.70 28.13
N TYR A 183 1.08 14.49 27.59
CA TYR A 183 2.28 13.68 27.37
C TYR A 183 3.26 14.35 26.38
N PRO A 184 4.59 14.29 26.61
CA PRO A 184 5.56 14.87 25.69
C PRO A 184 5.81 13.95 24.49
N THR A 185 5.08 14.18 23.39
CA THR A 185 5.49 13.72 22.05
C THR A 185 6.42 14.75 21.42
N SER A 186 7.44 14.27 20.69
CA SER A 186 8.55 15.01 20.08
C SER A 186 9.60 15.63 21.04
N ALA A 187 10.86 15.62 20.60
CA ALA A 187 12.01 16.17 21.34
C ALA A 187 12.08 17.72 21.37
N TYR A 188 11.09 18.42 20.78
CA TYR A 188 11.16 19.87 20.59
C TYR A 188 10.68 20.67 21.81
N THR A 189 9.70 20.14 22.56
CA THR A 189 9.06 20.83 23.69
C THR A 189 9.93 20.86 24.97
N ALA A 190 11.00 20.06 25.03
CA ALA A 190 11.92 20.02 26.17
C ALA A 190 13.04 21.09 26.12
N TYR A 191 13.29 21.73 24.97
CA TYR A 191 14.49 22.54 24.77
C TYR A 191 14.30 24.05 25.03
N THR A 192 13.05 24.55 25.01
CA THR A 192 12.75 25.99 25.12
C THR A 192 12.63 26.52 26.55
N THR A 193 12.65 25.66 27.59
CA THR A 193 12.50 26.06 29.00
C THR A 193 13.78 26.07 29.84
N TYR A 194 14.92 25.59 29.33
CA TYR A 194 16.18 25.51 30.10
C TYR A 194 17.42 26.15 29.47
N ALA A 195 17.34 26.67 28.25
CA ALA A 195 18.45 27.42 27.64
C ALA A 195 18.45 28.90 28.08
N LYS A 196 19.20 29.22 29.15
CA LYS A 196 19.83 30.54 29.24
C LYS A 196 20.77 30.71 28.04
N ILE A 197 20.91 31.94 27.56
CA ILE A 197 21.80 32.32 26.44
C ILE A 197 23.20 31.68 26.65
N PRO A 198 23.73 30.88 25.70
CA PRO A 198 25.07 30.30 25.82
C PRO A 198 26.14 31.39 25.77
N THR A 199 26.92 31.54 26.84
CA THR A 199 27.90 32.64 27.01
C THR A 199 29.38 32.25 26.86
N GLN A 200 29.71 31.08 26.27
CA GLN A 200 31.09 30.75 25.92
C GLN A 200 31.18 29.67 24.83
N VAL A 201 32.20 29.80 23.97
CA VAL A 201 32.54 28.90 22.86
C VAL A 201 33.97 28.40 23.06
N MET A 202 34.23 27.13 22.78
CA MET A 202 35.54 26.49 22.94
C MET A 202 36.25 26.33 21.58
N THR A 203 37.56 26.54 21.52
CA THR A 203 38.36 26.47 20.29
C THR A 203 39.34 25.28 20.33
N VAL A 204 39.47 24.56 19.21
CA VAL A 204 40.48 23.52 18.98
C VAL A 204 41.45 23.99 17.90
N THR A 205 42.75 23.95 18.16
CA THR A 205 43.81 24.37 17.22
C THR A 205 44.56 23.17 16.64
N GLN A 206 44.05 22.62 15.53
CA GLN A 206 44.85 21.83 14.59
C GLN A 206 44.57 22.25 13.15
N SER A 207 45.63 22.40 12.36
CA SER A 207 45.55 22.74 10.93
C SER A 207 45.36 21.46 10.11
N GLY A 208 44.19 21.30 9.48
CA GLY A 208 43.89 20.16 8.60
C GLY A 208 43.80 20.60 7.13
N THR A 209 44.42 19.84 6.23
CA THR A 209 44.24 20.01 4.77
C THR A 209 43.39 18.86 4.24
N PHE A 210 42.30 19.16 3.54
CA PHE A 210 41.43 18.15 2.93
C PHE A 210 41.38 18.33 1.41
N THR A 211 41.67 17.26 0.66
CA THR A 211 41.63 17.25 -0.81
C THR A 211 40.36 16.55 -1.28
N ILE A 212 39.43 17.28 -1.89
CA ILE A 212 38.23 16.69 -2.50
C ILE A 212 38.57 16.25 -3.93
N SER A 213 38.51 14.95 -4.22
CA SER A 213 38.78 14.43 -5.57
C SER A 213 37.60 14.67 -6.51
N SER A 214 37.86 15.16 -7.72
CA SER A 214 36.86 15.66 -8.66
C SER A 214 36.17 14.55 -9.47
N LYS A 215 35.42 13.67 -8.80
CA LYS A 215 34.79 12.50 -9.45
C LYS A 215 33.31 12.29 -9.14
N GLU A 216 32.51 13.37 -9.17
CA GLU A 216 31.04 13.24 -9.30
C GLU A 216 30.35 14.52 -9.83
N ALA A 217 30.99 15.21 -10.78
CA ALA A 217 30.38 16.32 -11.51
C ALA A 217 30.32 16.04 -13.03
N THR A 218 29.12 16.21 -13.59
CA THR A 218 28.82 16.31 -15.03
C THR A 218 28.78 15.02 -15.86
N ARG A 219 27.56 14.52 -16.16
CA ARG A 219 27.22 14.01 -17.50
C ARG A 219 25.70 13.97 -17.78
N LEU A 220 25.15 15.09 -18.23
CA LEU A 220 23.94 15.17 -19.06
C LEU A 220 24.13 16.31 -20.07
N HIS A 221 23.63 16.11 -21.29
CA HIS A 221 23.95 16.87 -22.52
C HIS A 221 25.42 16.71 -22.99
N GLU A 222 25.72 16.52 -24.28
CA GLU A 222 24.94 16.79 -25.50
C GLU A 222 25.16 15.73 -26.62
N LEU A 223 24.44 15.85 -27.74
CA LEU A 223 24.47 14.92 -28.88
C LEU A 223 24.43 15.70 -30.21
N ARG A 224 25.19 15.25 -31.24
CA ARG A 224 25.24 15.69 -32.68
C ARG A 224 26.28 16.80 -33.02
N VAL A 225 26.98 16.83 -34.18
CA VAL A 225 27.03 15.97 -35.40
C VAL A 225 28.29 16.25 -36.29
N ASN A 226 28.89 15.20 -36.91
CA ASN A 226 29.77 15.16 -38.14
C ASN A 226 31.15 15.90 -38.20
N PRO A 227 32.03 15.67 -39.23
CA PRO A 227 32.25 14.48 -40.11
C PRO A 227 33.75 14.10 -40.42
N ARG A 228 33.99 12.96 -41.12
CA ARG A 228 35.25 12.55 -41.87
C ARG A 228 36.54 12.29 -41.03
N LEU A 229 37.55 11.48 -41.42
CA LEU A 229 37.75 10.40 -42.42
C LEU A 229 39.06 9.63 -42.10
N ALA A 230 39.11 8.30 -42.30
CA ALA A 230 40.29 7.42 -42.52
C ALA A 230 41.44 7.42 -41.47
N SER A 231 42.20 6.34 -41.17
CA SER A 231 42.63 5.20 -42.01
C SER A 231 43.30 4.05 -41.22
N HIS A 232 43.40 2.86 -41.84
CA HIS A 232 44.39 1.77 -41.63
C HIS A 232 44.20 0.65 -40.55
N ARG A 233 43.80 -0.53 -41.09
CA ARG A 233 44.16 -1.95 -40.80
C ARG A 233 45.00 -2.31 -39.55
N SER A 234 44.55 -3.31 -38.78
CA SER A 234 45.06 -4.70 -38.87
C SER A 234 44.23 -5.71 -38.02
N PHE A 235 44.48 -7.02 -38.19
CA PHE A 235 43.79 -8.15 -37.53
C PHE A 235 44.15 -8.27 -36.03
N CYS A 236 43.20 -8.65 -35.17
CA CYS A 236 43.04 -10.03 -34.65
C CYS A 236 41.90 -10.11 -33.60
N SER A 237 41.62 -11.30 -33.05
CA SER A 237 40.50 -11.61 -32.14
C SER A 237 40.64 -11.01 -30.74
N THR A 238 39.52 -10.58 -30.13
CA THR A 238 39.14 -10.86 -28.72
C THR A 238 37.73 -10.33 -28.37
N THR A 239 37.24 -10.75 -27.20
CA THR A 239 36.04 -10.39 -26.43
C THR A 239 35.37 -9.03 -26.76
N PRO A 240 34.02 -8.94 -26.84
CA PRO A 240 33.35 -7.69 -27.20
C PRO A 240 33.57 -6.58 -26.16
N THR A 241 33.84 -5.38 -26.66
CA THR A 241 34.09 -4.18 -25.84
C THR A 241 32.81 -3.62 -25.20
N PRO A 242 32.90 -2.78 -24.15
CA PRO A 242 31.74 -2.18 -23.50
C PRO A 242 30.82 -1.39 -24.45
N ASP A 243 31.35 -0.81 -25.54
CA ASP A 243 30.53 -0.13 -26.54
C ASP A 243 29.82 -1.10 -27.51
N GLN A 244 30.36 -2.31 -27.73
CA GLN A 244 29.63 -3.37 -28.44
C GLN A 244 28.49 -3.94 -27.58
N GLN A 245 28.68 -4.04 -26.27
CA GLN A 245 27.59 -4.36 -25.33
C GLN A 245 26.52 -3.25 -25.30
N ARG A 246 26.90 -1.97 -25.23
CA ARG A 246 25.95 -0.84 -25.33
C ARG A 246 25.21 -0.81 -26.67
N GLY A 247 25.88 -1.15 -27.77
CA GLY A 247 25.25 -1.31 -29.08
C GLY A 247 24.18 -2.41 -29.05
N ALA A 248 24.51 -3.58 -28.50
CA ALA A 248 23.57 -4.69 -28.34
C ALA A 248 22.39 -4.34 -27.40
N ASP A 249 22.62 -3.62 -26.31
CA ASP A 249 21.56 -3.19 -25.38
C ASP A 249 20.68 -2.08 -25.97
N LEU A 250 21.23 -1.14 -26.75
CA LEU A 250 20.43 -0.14 -27.47
C LEU A 250 19.59 -0.80 -28.58
N ILE A 251 20.12 -1.81 -29.25
CA ILE A 251 19.36 -2.61 -30.23
C ILE A 251 18.28 -3.43 -29.51
N ARG A 252 18.58 -4.12 -28.41
CA ARG A 252 17.59 -4.84 -27.58
C ARG A 252 16.51 -3.90 -27.04
N ARG A 253 16.88 -2.74 -26.49
CA ARG A 253 15.93 -1.76 -25.95
C ARG A 253 15.06 -1.15 -27.04
N ARG A 254 15.59 -0.97 -28.25
CA ARG A 254 14.82 -0.54 -29.41
C ARG A 254 13.89 -1.65 -29.93
N GLN A 255 14.38 -2.88 -30.05
CA GLN A 255 13.56 -4.07 -30.34
C GLN A 255 12.47 -4.29 -29.29
N LEU A 256 12.73 -3.99 -28.01
CA LEU A 256 11.75 -4.06 -26.94
C LEU A 256 10.68 -2.96 -27.10
N LEU A 257 11.08 -1.72 -27.40
CA LEU A 257 10.16 -0.61 -27.66
C LEU A 257 9.34 -0.80 -28.94
N ASP A 258 9.95 -1.35 -29.99
CA ASP A 258 9.29 -1.65 -31.25
C ASP A 258 8.36 -2.86 -31.08
N ARG A 259 8.74 -3.90 -30.32
CA ARG A 259 7.83 -4.98 -29.88
C ARG A 259 6.69 -4.47 -28.99
N VAL A 260 6.93 -3.53 -28.08
CA VAL A 260 5.87 -2.91 -27.25
C VAL A 260 4.88 -2.13 -28.13
N LYS A 261 5.37 -1.39 -29.14
CA LYS A 261 4.51 -0.72 -30.12
C LYS A 261 3.75 -1.70 -31.01
N GLU A 262 4.40 -2.76 -31.49
CA GLU A 262 3.80 -3.79 -32.32
C GLU A 262 2.75 -4.59 -31.52
N TYR A 263 3.01 -4.88 -30.24
CA TYR A 263 2.06 -5.45 -29.29
C TYR A 263 0.87 -4.50 -29.05
N GLN A 264 1.09 -3.20 -28.86
CA GLN A 264 0.01 -2.20 -28.76
C GLN A 264 -0.84 -2.11 -30.05
N LEU A 265 -0.20 -2.17 -31.22
CA LEU A 265 -0.86 -2.07 -32.54
C LEU A 265 -1.62 -3.34 -32.94
N THR A 266 -1.14 -4.52 -32.56
CA THR A 266 -1.79 -5.81 -32.85
C THR A 266 -2.86 -6.18 -31.82
N ARG A 267 -2.60 -6.01 -30.51
CA ARG A 267 -3.64 -6.23 -29.48
C ARG A 267 -4.78 -5.22 -29.59
N GLY A 268 -4.52 -3.97 -29.98
CA GLY A 268 -5.54 -2.92 -30.09
C GLY A 268 -6.73 -3.22 -31.02
N LYS A 269 -6.70 -4.31 -31.81
CA LYS A 269 -7.84 -4.81 -32.59
C LYS A 269 -8.56 -6.01 -31.96
N ASN A 270 -7.88 -6.86 -31.19
CA ASN A 270 -8.47 -8.02 -30.53
C ASN A 270 -8.90 -7.74 -29.08
N THR A 271 -8.10 -7.01 -28.29
CA THR A 271 -8.50 -6.62 -26.92
C THR A 271 -9.69 -5.67 -26.93
N LYS A 272 -9.73 -4.73 -27.89
CA LYS A 272 -10.91 -3.87 -28.11
C LYS A 272 -12.21 -4.66 -28.22
N LYS A 273 -12.19 -5.81 -28.92
CA LYS A 273 -13.40 -6.61 -29.15
C LYS A 273 -13.89 -7.34 -27.89
N ILE A 274 -13.00 -7.56 -26.91
CA ILE A 274 -13.32 -8.19 -25.62
C ILE A 274 -13.66 -7.11 -24.58
N ASP A 275 -12.85 -6.04 -24.49
CA ASP A 275 -13.12 -4.84 -23.67
C ASP A 275 -14.48 -4.17 -24.03
N GLU A 276 -14.85 -4.15 -25.32
CA GLU A 276 -16.13 -3.62 -25.80
C GLU A 276 -17.30 -4.63 -25.71
N MET A 277 -17.11 -5.86 -25.22
CA MET A 277 -18.20 -6.85 -25.05
C MET A 277 -18.63 -7.05 -23.58
N SER A 278 -17.72 -7.17 -22.62
CA SER A 278 -18.10 -7.37 -21.19
C SER A 278 -18.52 -6.06 -20.50
N ILE A 279 -17.72 -4.99 -20.67
CA ILE A 279 -17.98 -3.65 -20.06
C ILE A 279 -19.21 -2.96 -20.70
N ASN A 280 -19.81 -3.55 -21.73
CA ASN A 280 -20.95 -3.02 -22.50
C ASN A 280 -22.26 -3.82 -22.35
N LYS A 281 -22.42 -4.69 -21.33
CA LYS A 281 -23.76 -5.21 -20.98
C LYS A 281 -24.72 -4.02 -20.85
N PRO A 282 -25.72 -3.83 -21.74
CA PRO A 282 -26.42 -2.55 -21.85
C PRO A 282 -27.09 -2.14 -20.54
N ASN A 283 -27.60 -3.11 -19.78
CA ASN A 283 -28.22 -2.92 -18.48
C ASN A 283 -27.28 -2.25 -17.45
N VAL A 284 -26.02 -2.67 -17.34
CA VAL A 284 -25.08 -2.16 -16.31
C VAL A 284 -24.80 -0.68 -16.51
N ARG A 285 -24.52 -0.24 -17.74
CA ARG A 285 -24.23 1.17 -18.02
C ARG A 285 -25.45 2.06 -17.86
N GLU A 286 -26.65 1.61 -18.24
CA GLU A 286 -27.87 2.39 -18.06
C GLU A 286 -28.25 2.52 -16.58
N VAL A 287 -28.12 1.45 -15.79
CA VAL A 287 -28.35 1.50 -14.33
C VAL A 287 -27.39 2.48 -13.64
N LEU A 288 -26.09 2.43 -13.97
CA LEU A 288 -25.06 3.29 -13.37
C LEU A 288 -25.07 4.75 -13.87
N LYS A 289 -25.97 5.14 -14.79
CA LYS A 289 -26.27 6.56 -15.07
C LYS A 289 -27.18 7.18 -14.00
N GLY A 290 -27.92 6.36 -13.26
CA GLY A 290 -28.73 6.81 -12.14
C GLY A 290 -27.87 7.29 -10.97
N LYS A 291 -28.53 7.87 -9.96
CA LYS A 291 -27.89 8.10 -8.66
C LYS A 291 -27.80 6.78 -7.90
N TYR A 292 -26.75 6.64 -7.09
CA TYR A 292 -26.68 5.61 -6.06
C TYR A 292 -27.90 5.73 -5.11
N PRO A 293 -28.65 4.66 -4.80
CA PRO A 293 -29.98 4.75 -4.20
C PRO A 293 -29.97 4.91 -2.66
N ALA A 294 -29.24 5.93 -2.19
CA ALA A 294 -29.01 6.22 -0.77
C ALA A 294 -30.30 6.33 0.06
N LYS A 295 -31.36 6.96 -0.44
CA LYS A 295 -32.63 7.04 0.31
C LYS A 295 -33.37 5.71 0.40
N THR A 296 -33.21 4.83 -0.59
CA THR A 296 -33.73 3.45 -0.51
C THR A 296 -33.00 2.67 0.59
N HIS A 297 -31.67 2.83 0.70
CA HIS A 297 -30.89 2.23 1.78
C HIS A 297 -31.28 2.76 3.16
N ALA A 298 -31.45 4.08 3.30
CA ALA A 298 -31.90 4.70 4.55
C ALA A 298 -33.30 4.23 4.99
N LYS A 299 -34.24 4.07 4.04
CA LYS A 299 -35.57 3.49 4.31
C LYS A 299 -35.50 2.02 4.75
N LYS A 300 -34.71 1.17 4.08
CA LYS A 300 -34.47 -0.22 4.51
C LYS A 300 -33.95 -0.29 5.96
N VAL A 301 -32.99 0.56 6.30
CA VAL A 301 -32.39 0.61 7.64
C VAL A 301 -33.39 1.13 8.69
N LYS A 302 -34.22 2.11 8.35
CA LYS A 302 -35.37 2.55 9.17
C LYS A 302 -36.32 1.38 9.46
N GLU A 303 -36.78 0.70 8.41
CA GLU A 303 -37.71 -0.43 8.50
C GLU A 303 -37.16 -1.53 9.42
N TRP A 304 -35.87 -1.87 9.26
CA TRP A 304 -35.20 -2.84 10.13
C TRP A 304 -35.12 -2.36 11.59
N ILE A 305 -34.73 -1.11 11.84
CA ILE A 305 -34.62 -0.56 13.20
C ILE A 305 -35.99 -0.58 13.91
N VAL A 306 -37.05 -0.14 13.23
CA VAL A 306 -38.41 -0.15 13.79
C VAL A 306 -38.92 -1.57 14.04
N ALA A 307 -38.67 -2.50 13.12
CA ALA A 307 -39.03 -3.91 13.30
C ALA A 307 -38.30 -4.59 14.48
N ASN A 308 -37.12 -4.09 14.86
CA ASN A 308 -36.32 -4.58 15.98
C ASN A 308 -36.45 -3.71 17.26
N GLY A 309 -37.59 -3.04 17.43
CA GLY A 309 -37.94 -2.32 18.66
C GLY A 309 -37.34 -0.91 18.78
N GLY A 310 -36.77 -0.38 17.70
CA GLY A 310 -36.33 1.01 17.62
C GLY A 310 -37.49 2.00 17.49
N ASP A 311 -37.32 3.15 18.12
CA ASP A 311 -38.10 4.37 17.93
C ASP A 311 -38.16 4.80 16.45
N ALA A 312 -39.38 4.88 15.91
CA ALA A 312 -39.69 5.28 14.53
C ALA A 312 -39.60 6.79 14.27
N GLU A 313 -39.50 7.62 15.32
CA GLU A 313 -39.28 9.06 15.21
C GLU A 313 -37.82 9.46 15.47
N GLY A 314 -36.89 8.51 15.52
CA GLY A 314 -35.46 8.81 15.74
C GLY A 314 -34.76 9.47 14.55
N VAL A 315 -33.43 9.60 14.66
CA VAL A 315 -32.53 10.14 13.62
C VAL A 315 -31.33 9.21 13.48
N LEU A 316 -31.02 8.77 12.26
CA LEU A 316 -29.75 8.07 11.98
C LEU A 316 -28.66 9.11 11.78
N TYR A 317 -27.51 8.91 12.42
CA TYR A 317 -26.33 9.75 12.31
C TYR A 317 -25.09 8.90 12.02
N LEU A 318 -24.35 9.25 10.97
CA LEU A 318 -23.07 8.63 10.64
C LEU A 318 -22.07 9.68 10.18
N GLU A 319 -20.80 9.43 10.50
CA GLU A 319 -19.68 10.23 10.01
C GLU A 319 -18.93 9.47 8.92
N GLY A 320 -18.57 10.16 7.85
CA GLY A 320 -17.61 9.71 6.87
C GLY A 320 -16.23 9.52 7.47
N GLN A 321 -15.35 8.87 6.72
CA GLN A 321 -13.95 8.75 7.10
C GLN A 321 -13.31 10.14 7.10
N LYS A 322 -12.58 10.45 8.16
CA LYS A 322 -11.82 11.70 8.27
C LYS A 322 -10.56 11.65 7.42
N THR A 323 -10.13 12.79 6.91
CA THR A 323 -8.78 12.92 6.34
C THR A 323 -7.76 12.63 7.45
N LYS A 324 -6.70 11.88 7.11
CA LYS A 324 -5.62 11.53 8.03
C LYS A 324 -4.29 11.79 7.34
N MET A 325 -3.38 12.47 8.02
CA MET A 325 -1.99 12.60 7.57
C MET A 325 -1.16 11.40 8.04
N ASN A 326 -0.03 11.14 7.40
CA ASN A 326 0.98 10.26 7.99
C ASN A 326 1.54 10.91 9.27
N GLU A 327 1.95 10.09 10.24
CA GLU A 327 2.27 10.54 11.61
C GLU A 327 3.30 11.69 11.67
N ASP A 328 4.32 11.65 10.81
CA ASP A 328 5.45 12.59 10.82
C ASP A 328 5.53 13.54 9.59
N ASN A 329 4.49 13.66 8.76
CA ASN A 329 4.52 14.56 7.59
C ASN A 329 3.14 15.10 7.14
N ASP A 330 3.17 15.97 6.14
CA ASP A 330 2.03 16.67 5.53
C ASP A 330 1.35 15.91 4.37
N GLN A 331 1.72 14.64 4.15
CA GLN A 331 1.08 13.80 3.13
C GLN A 331 -0.11 13.03 3.73
N GLU A 332 -1.25 13.08 3.05
CA GLU A 332 -2.43 12.27 3.37
C GLU A 332 -2.15 10.76 3.27
N GLN A 333 -2.75 10.00 4.19
CA GLN A 333 -2.87 8.55 4.10
C GLN A 333 -3.83 8.17 2.96
N PRO A 334 -3.68 6.98 2.34
CA PRO A 334 -4.61 6.49 1.33
C PRO A 334 -6.06 6.47 1.84
N PHE A 335 -6.91 7.33 1.27
CA PHE A 335 -8.30 7.46 1.67
C PHE A 335 -9.16 6.27 1.24
N ARG A 336 -9.94 5.72 2.17
CA ARG A 336 -11.00 4.73 1.90
C ARG A 336 -12.21 5.03 2.79
N GLN A 337 -13.38 5.22 2.17
CA GLN A 337 -14.60 5.63 2.87
C GLN A 337 -15.17 4.53 3.77
N ARG A 338 -15.72 4.94 4.93
CA ARG A 338 -16.46 4.06 5.86
C ARG A 338 -17.72 3.50 5.18
N ARG A 339 -17.89 2.17 5.21
CA ARG A 339 -18.98 1.50 4.47
C ARG A 339 -20.37 1.89 4.96
N TYR A 340 -20.58 2.02 6.27
CA TYR A 340 -21.86 2.43 6.82
C TYR A 340 -22.30 3.80 6.30
N PHE A 341 -21.38 4.76 6.29
CA PHE A 341 -21.62 6.10 5.77
C PHE A 341 -21.88 6.10 4.26
N PHE A 342 -21.04 5.40 3.48
CA PHE A 342 -21.23 5.31 2.03
C PHE A 342 -22.57 4.63 1.70
N TYR A 343 -22.97 3.58 2.43
CA TYR A 343 -24.21 2.84 2.17
C TYR A 343 -25.45 3.75 2.23
N LEU A 344 -25.44 4.76 3.12
CA LEU A 344 -26.53 5.73 3.30
C LEU A 344 -26.36 7.03 2.50
N THR A 345 -25.36 7.17 1.63
CA THR A 345 -25.06 8.44 0.93
C THR A 345 -24.57 8.32 -0.51
N GLY A 346 -23.85 7.24 -0.86
CA GLY A 346 -22.99 7.16 -2.04
C GLY A 346 -21.80 8.14 -2.02
N CYS A 347 -21.55 8.83 -0.91
CA CYS A 347 -20.59 9.92 -0.84
C CYS A 347 -19.17 9.41 -0.52
N ASN A 348 -18.25 9.64 -1.45
CA ASN A 348 -16.83 9.27 -1.32
C ASN A 348 -15.92 10.48 -1.00
N LEU A 349 -16.47 11.56 -0.44
CA LEU A 349 -15.68 12.67 0.09
C LEU A 349 -15.28 12.39 1.55
N PRO A 350 -14.08 12.83 1.99
CA PRO A 350 -13.69 12.78 3.39
C PRO A 350 -14.47 13.82 4.21
N ASP A 351 -14.36 13.71 5.54
CA ASP A 351 -14.78 14.74 6.51
C ASP A 351 -16.27 15.15 6.43
N CYS A 352 -17.09 14.25 5.86
CA CYS A 352 -18.53 14.41 5.71
C CYS A 352 -19.31 13.82 6.90
N TYR A 353 -20.57 14.23 7.02
CA TYR A 353 -21.55 13.68 7.98
C TYR A 353 -22.88 13.45 7.28
N VAL A 354 -23.75 12.58 7.81
CA VAL A 354 -25.12 12.42 7.33
C VAL A 354 -26.08 12.30 8.51
N ALA A 355 -27.23 12.97 8.38
CA ALA A 355 -28.37 12.80 9.26
C ALA A 355 -29.60 12.36 8.43
N PHE A 356 -30.30 11.32 8.87
CA PHE A 356 -31.56 10.85 8.26
C PHE A 356 -32.66 10.81 9.33
N ASP A 357 -33.63 11.70 9.22
CA ASP A 357 -34.75 11.80 10.17
C ASP A 357 -35.81 10.73 9.84
N LEU A 358 -36.07 9.82 10.78
CA LEU A 358 -36.92 8.65 10.52
C LEU A 358 -38.39 9.02 10.33
N LYS A 359 -38.85 10.11 10.93
CA LYS A 359 -40.25 10.56 10.89
C LYS A 359 -40.58 11.19 9.53
N THR A 360 -39.72 12.08 9.06
CA THR A 360 -39.89 12.82 7.79
C THR A 360 -39.29 12.09 6.59
N GLU A 361 -38.44 11.09 6.83
CA GLU A 361 -37.61 10.41 5.83
C GLU A 361 -36.72 11.36 5.03
N LYS A 362 -36.35 12.50 5.63
CA LYS A 362 -35.44 13.48 5.03
C LYS A 362 -33.99 13.14 5.33
N SER A 363 -33.19 13.07 4.28
CA SER A 363 -31.72 12.92 4.31
C SER A 363 -31.01 14.26 4.14
N THR A 364 -30.10 14.59 5.05
CA THR A 364 -29.24 15.77 4.99
C THR A 364 -27.78 15.32 4.99
N LEU A 365 -27.05 15.62 3.92
CA LEU A 365 -25.61 15.37 3.78
C LEU A 365 -24.82 16.63 4.19
N PHE A 366 -23.76 16.46 4.96
CA PHE A 366 -22.88 17.56 5.34
C PHE A 366 -21.50 17.32 4.73
N ILE A 367 -20.98 18.28 3.97
CA ILE A 367 -19.70 18.20 3.25
C ILE A 367 -18.77 19.34 3.68
N PRO A 368 -17.43 19.20 3.57
CA PRO A 368 -16.50 20.29 3.88
C PRO A 368 -16.88 21.62 3.21
N PRO A 369 -16.78 22.76 3.92
CA PRO A 369 -16.98 24.07 3.31
C PRO A 369 -15.90 24.36 2.26
N ILE A 370 -16.19 25.27 1.33
CA ILE A 370 -15.19 25.74 0.36
C ILE A 370 -14.24 26.71 1.08
N ASP A 371 -13.00 26.31 1.34
CA ASP A 371 -11.93 27.21 1.78
C ASP A 371 -11.26 27.86 0.55
N PRO A 372 -11.28 29.20 0.41
CA PRO A 372 -10.61 29.90 -0.69
C PRO A 372 -9.10 29.62 -0.82
N ASP A 373 -8.41 29.35 0.30
CA ASP A 373 -6.98 29.04 0.28
C ASP A 373 -6.75 27.61 -0.24
N GLU A 374 -7.56 26.63 0.14
CA GLU A 374 -7.48 25.25 -0.40
C GLU A 374 -7.76 25.17 -1.90
N VAL A 375 -8.64 26.03 -2.44
CA VAL A 375 -8.95 26.07 -3.88
C VAL A 375 -7.69 26.29 -4.74
N ILE A 376 -6.67 26.97 -4.20
CA ILE A 376 -5.39 27.22 -4.87
C ILE A 376 -4.54 25.94 -4.98
N TRP A 377 -4.63 25.04 -3.99
CA TRP A 377 -3.77 23.85 -3.86
C TRP A 377 -4.45 22.56 -4.34
N SER A 378 -5.70 22.37 -3.94
CA SER A 378 -6.48 21.14 -4.15
C SER A 378 -7.50 21.26 -5.30
N GLY A 379 -7.68 22.47 -5.85
CA GLY A 379 -8.71 22.78 -6.83
C GLY A 379 -10.08 23.05 -6.19
N LEU A 380 -11.08 23.38 -7.00
CA LEU A 380 -12.42 23.70 -6.51
C LEU A 380 -13.13 22.44 -5.96
N PRO A 381 -13.46 22.37 -4.64
CA PRO A 381 -14.17 21.24 -4.07
C PRO A 381 -15.66 21.26 -4.46
N LEU A 382 -16.34 20.14 -4.22
CA LEU A 382 -17.76 19.97 -4.55
C LEU A 382 -18.62 20.94 -3.72
N SER A 383 -19.43 21.78 -4.38
CA SER A 383 -20.38 22.64 -3.68
C SER A 383 -21.63 21.87 -3.21
N PRO A 384 -22.38 22.36 -2.19
CA PRO A 384 -23.63 21.72 -1.75
C PRO A 384 -24.68 21.58 -2.87
N ALA A 385 -24.72 22.52 -3.83
CA ALA A 385 -25.62 22.47 -4.97
C ALA A 385 -25.25 21.36 -5.97
N GLU A 386 -23.97 21.10 -6.18
CA GLU A 386 -23.49 19.99 -7.01
C GLU A 386 -23.62 18.65 -6.27
N ALA A 387 -23.44 18.64 -4.94
CA ALA A 387 -23.70 17.47 -4.10
C ALA A 387 -25.17 17.02 -4.17
N LEU A 388 -26.12 17.96 -4.17
CA LEU A 388 -27.55 17.68 -4.40
C LEU A 388 -27.84 17.15 -5.81
N GLN A 389 -27.07 17.55 -6.82
CA GLN A 389 -27.18 17.00 -8.18
C GLN A 389 -26.57 15.60 -8.30
N LYS A 390 -25.52 15.31 -7.53
CA LYS A 390 -24.73 14.07 -7.60
C LYS A 390 -25.27 12.94 -6.71
N TYR A 391 -25.59 13.23 -5.46
CA TYR A 391 -25.99 12.25 -4.45
C TYR A 391 -27.51 12.18 -4.28
N ASP A 392 -28.05 11.01 -3.92
CA ASP A 392 -29.47 10.84 -3.64
C ASP A 392 -29.79 11.27 -2.21
N VAL A 393 -29.78 12.58 -1.98
CA VAL A 393 -30.09 13.20 -0.68
C VAL A 393 -31.04 14.40 -0.87
N ASP A 394 -31.74 14.80 0.19
CA ASP A 394 -32.78 15.84 0.12
C ASP A 394 -32.29 17.25 0.45
N ASP A 395 -31.18 17.35 1.20
CA ASP A 395 -30.55 18.61 1.61
C ASP A 395 -29.03 18.42 1.73
N CYS A 396 -28.26 19.48 1.50
CA CYS A 396 -26.82 19.46 1.67
C CYS A 396 -26.30 20.75 2.30
N LYS A 397 -25.42 20.64 3.31
CA LYS A 397 -24.92 21.75 4.14
C LYS A 397 -23.40 21.65 4.36
N PRO A 398 -22.74 22.74 4.78
CA PRO A 398 -21.38 22.70 5.32
C PRO A 398 -21.26 21.76 6.53
N SER A 399 -20.15 21.04 6.63
CA SER A 399 -19.81 20.15 7.75
C SER A 399 -19.79 20.85 9.11
N THR A 400 -19.44 22.14 9.13
CA THR A 400 -19.45 23.01 10.31
C THR A 400 -20.84 23.23 10.91
N GLU A 401 -21.92 22.99 10.17
CA GLU A 401 -23.30 23.17 10.66
C GLU A 401 -23.86 21.96 11.42
N ILE A 402 -23.14 20.83 11.49
CA ILE A 402 -23.70 19.56 11.99
C ILE A 402 -24.24 19.65 13.43
N ASN A 403 -23.50 20.23 14.36
CA ASN A 403 -23.93 20.39 15.75
C ASN A 403 -25.13 21.34 15.91
N ALA A 404 -25.19 22.39 15.08
CA ALA A 404 -26.32 23.32 15.06
C ALA A 404 -27.58 22.62 14.53
N TYR A 405 -27.45 21.83 13.45
CA TYR A 405 -28.53 21.02 12.90
C TYR A 405 -29.06 20.00 13.91
N LEU A 406 -28.17 19.18 14.50
CA LEU A 406 -28.49 18.18 15.52
C LEU A 406 -29.17 18.79 16.75
N SER A 407 -28.90 20.06 17.06
CA SER A 407 -29.54 20.79 18.16
C SER A 407 -30.85 21.51 17.76
N SER A 408 -31.10 21.76 16.47
CA SER A 408 -32.22 22.58 15.99
C SER A 408 -33.60 21.92 16.12
N ASP A 409 -34.65 22.70 16.36
CA ASP A 409 -36.04 22.21 16.44
C ASP A 409 -36.56 21.54 15.15
N SER A 410 -35.84 21.72 14.03
CA SER A 410 -36.18 21.12 12.72
C SER A 410 -35.86 19.62 12.61
N THR A 411 -35.10 19.07 13.56
CA THR A 411 -34.64 17.67 13.59
C THR A 411 -35.24 16.99 14.81
N SER A 412 -35.85 15.81 14.66
CA SER A 412 -36.45 15.08 15.78
C SER A 412 -35.49 14.91 16.96
N LYS A 413 -36.02 15.05 18.18
CA LYS A 413 -35.27 14.98 19.46
C LYS A 413 -35.52 13.69 20.24
N SER A 414 -36.17 12.70 19.64
CA SER A 414 -36.55 11.47 20.34
C SER A 414 -35.34 10.56 20.59
N THR A 415 -34.83 9.87 19.56
CA THR A 415 -33.67 8.97 19.68
C THR A 415 -32.65 9.25 18.59
N VAL A 416 -31.37 9.44 18.93
CA VAL A 416 -30.29 9.37 17.95
C VAL A 416 -29.72 7.96 17.87
N TYR A 417 -29.59 7.46 16.64
CA TYR A 417 -28.90 6.23 16.30
C TYR A 417 -27.54 6.57 15.68
N ALA A 418 -26.46 6.06 16.26
CA ALA A 418 -25.11 6.24 15.73
C ALA A 418 -24.30 4.95 15.89
N ILE A 419 -23.04 4.92 15.45
CA ILE A 419 -22.13 3.79 15.68
C ILE A 419 -21.08 4.18 16.72
N SER A 420 -21.00 3.41 17.81
CA SER A 420 -20.02 3.63 18.87
C SER A 420 -18.58 3.58 18.31
N GLY A 421 -17.71 4.46 18.81
CA GLY A 421 -16.32 4.60 18.33
C GLY A 421 -16.17 5.20 16.91
N GLN A 422 -17.25 5.65 16.27
CA GLN A 422 -17.23 6.34 14.97
C GLN A 422 -17.68 7.80 15.03
N ILE A 423 -18.08 8.27 16.21
CA ILE A 423 -18.49 9.64 16.51
C ILE A 423 -17.24 10.43 16.93
N SER A 424 -17.05 11.65 16.40
CA SER A 424 -15.95 12.55 16.77
C SER A 424 -16.24 13.30 18.07
N ASP A 425 -15.21 13.65 18.84
CA ASP A 425 -15.35 14.21 20.19
C ASP A 425 -16.10 15.54 20.24
N GLU A 426 -16.06 16.32 19.15
CA GLU A 426 -16.80 17.57 18.99
C GLU A 426 -18.28 17.39 18.68
N THR A 427 -18.72 16.19 18.27
CA THR A 427 -20.13 15.90 17.95
C THR A 427 -20.95 15.73 19.23
N THR A 428 -22.01 16.53 19.40
CA THR A 428 -22.87 16.47 20.58
C THR A 428 -24.31 16.07 20.30
N PHE A 429 -24.84 15.19 21.14
CA PHE A 429 -26.23 14.72 21.12
C PHE A 429 -27.03 15.16 22.37
N LEU A 430 -26.67 16.28 23.00
CA LEU A 430 -27.33 16.78 24.22
C LEU A 430 -28.83 17.08 24.03
N ALA A 431 -29.25 17.41 22.80
CA ALA A 431 -30.64 17.72 22.49
C ALA A 431 -31.55 16.48 22.33
N PHE A 432 -30.99 15.26 22.25
CA PHE A 432 -31.77 14.03 22.08
C PHE A 432 -32.12 13.41 23.44
N ALA A 433 -33.39 13.01 23.60
CA ALA A 433 -33.88 12.36 24.81
C ALA A 433 -33.22 10.97 25.02
N ASN A 434 -33.00 10.22 23.94
CA ASN A 434 -32.37 8.91 23.95
C ASN A 434 -31.20 8.81 22.96
N LYS A 435 -30.26 7.91 23.25
CA LYS A 435 -29.09 7.61 22.41
C LYS A 435 -28.97 6.09 22.32
N ASN A 436 -28.90 5.54 21.11
CA ASN A 436 -28.73 4.12 20.88
C ASN A 436 -27.56 3.91 19.90
N PHE A 437 -26.48 3.31 20.39
CA PHE A 437 -25.25 3.11 19.60
C PHE A 437 -25.00 1.65 19.20
N ASP A 438 -25.99 0.78 19.46
CA ASP A 438 -25.90 -0.67 19.28
C ASP A 438 -26.69 -1.16 18.05
N LEU A 439 -27.87 -0.57 17.77
CA LEU A 439 -28.73 -1.04 16.68
C LEU A 439 -28.25 -0.65 15.29
N LEU A 440 -27.71 0.56 15.09
CA LEU A 440 -27.47 1.09 13.74
C LEU A 440 -26.45 0.27 12.93
N LYS A 441 -25.37 -0.18 13.59
CA LYS A 441 -24.34 -1.02 12.95
C LYS A 441 -24.98 -2.29 12.40
N THR A 442 -25.65 -3.05 13.25
CA THR A 442 -26.34 -4.30 12.90
C THR A 442 -27.41 -4.07 11.82
N ALA A 443 -28.21 -3.02 11.94
CA ALA A 443 -29.24 -2.68 10.96
C ALA A 443 -28.69 -2.48 9.55
N VAL A 444 -27.58 -1.75 9.43
CA VAL A 444 -26.90 -1.55 8.14
C VAL A 444 -26.24 -2.85 7.65
N GLU A 445 -25.67 -3.66 8.55
CA GLU A 445 -25.04 -4.94 8.20
C GLU A 445 -26.04 -5.95 7.61
N GLU A 446 -27.23 -6.07 8.20
CA GLU A 446 -28.31 -6.92 7.70
C GLU A 446 -28.89 -6.38 6.38
N CYS A 447 -29.10 -5.06 6.28
CA CYS A 447 -29.64 -4.44 5.06
C CYS A 447 -28.70 -4.55 3.85
N ARG A 448 -27.38 -4.59 4.08
CA ARG A 448 -26.34 -4.80 3.05
C ARG A 448 -26.32 -6.21 2.46
N VAL A 449 -26.93 -7.20 3.11
CA VAL A 449 -26.95 -8.59 2.59
C VAL A 449 -27.69 -8.66 1.25
N ILE A 450 -28.80 -7.93 1.10
CA ILE A 450 -29.69 -7.96 -0.08
C ILE A 450 -29.41 -6.75 -0.99
N LYS A 451 -28.67 -7.00 -2.07
CA LYS A 451 -28.19 -5.99 -3.01
C LYS A 451 -29.33 -5.47 -3.87
N THR A 452 -29.36 -4.16 -4.07
CA THR A 452 -30.21 -3.50 -5.06
C THR A 452 -29.64 -3.67 -6.47
N PRO A 453 -30.44 -3.47 -7.55
CA PRO A 453 -29.94 -3.52 -8.92
C PRO A 453 -28.74 -2.60 -9.19
N TYR A 454 -28.64 -1.45 -8.51
CA TYR A 454 -27.52 -0.53 -8.64
C TYR A 454 -26.23 -1.11 -8.05
N GLU A 455 -26.32 -1.74 -6.88
CA GLU A 455 -25.18 -2.42 -6.23
C GLU A 455 -24.71 -3.62 -7.03
N ILE A 456 -25.63 -4.43 -7.57
CA ILE A 456 -25.32 -5.53 -8.48
C ILE A 456 -24.60 -5.00 -9.74
N ALA A 457 -25.02 -3.84 -10.27
CA ALA A 457 -24.36 -3.21 -11.41
C ALA A 457 -22.93 -2.73 -11.08
N LEU A 458 -22.68 -2.23 -9.85
CA LEU A 458 -21.32 -1.88 -9.39
C LEU A 458 -20.43 -3.12 -9.23
N ILE A 459 -20.93 -4.20 -8.60
CA ILE A 459 -20.21 -5.48 -8.44
C ILE A 459 -19.93 -6.13 -9.81
N THR A 460 -20.89 -6.09 -10.74
CA THR A 460 -20.70 -6.55 -12.12
C THR A 460 -19.66 -5.71 -12.86
N HIS A 461 -19.64 -4.38 -12.67
CA HIS A 461 -18.60 -3.53 -13.25
C HIS A 461 -17.21 -3.88 -12.71
N ALA A 462 -17.08 -4.08 -11.40
CA ALA A 462 -15.83 -4.55 -10.79
C ALA A 462 -15.40 -5.91 -11.35
N ASN A 463 -16.31 -6.89 -11.45
CA ASN A 463 -16.08 -8.21 -12.05
C ASN A 463 -15.57 -8.14 -13.50
N ASN A 464 -16.16 -7.26 -14.32
CA ASN A 464 -15.74 -7.08 -15.72
C ASN A 464 -14.32 -6.51 -15.82
N VAL A 465 -13.98 -5.56 -14.95
CA VAL A 465 -12.62 -4.97 -14.89
C VAL A 465 -11.60 -5.98 -14.38
N SER A 466 -11.91 -6.71 -13.32
CA SER A 466 -11.10 -7.82 -12.81
C SER A 466 -10.92 -8.92 -13.85
N THR A 467 -11.95 -9.26 -14.63
CA THR A 467 -11.87 -10.22 -15.73
C THR A 467 -10.87 -9.77 -16.80
N ALA A 468 -10.89 -8.50 -17.19
CA ALA A 468 -9.90 -7.95 -18.12
C ALA A 468 -8.47 -7.96 -17.53
N ALA A 469 -8.34 -7.70 -16.22
CA ALA A 469 -7.06 -7.74 -15.51
C ALA A 469 -6.48 -9.17 -15.39
N HIS A 470 -7.28 -10.15 -14.95
CA HIS A 470 -6.93 -11.58 -14.92
C HIS A 470 -6.51 -12.09 -16.29
N THR A 471 -7.28 -11.75 -17.34
CA THR A 471 -6.96 -12.14 -18.73
C THR A 471 -5.63 -11.52 -19.19
N ALA A 472 -5.37 -10.26 -18.83
CA ALA A 472 -4.10 -9.60 -19.14
C ALA A 472 -2.90 -10.24 -18.41
N VAL A 473 -3.09 -10.69 -17.17
CA VAL A 473 -2.07 -11.41 -16.38
C VAL A 473 -1.81 -12.81 -16.94
N MET A 474 -2.85 -13.61 -17.21
CA MET A 474 -2.74 -14.92 -17.85
C MET A 474 -1.91 -14.84 -19.14
N ALA A 475 -2.27 -13.92 -20.03
CA ALA A 475 -1.59 -13.71 -21.31
C ALA A 475 -0.27 -12.92 -21.22
N ALA A 476 0.28 -12.75 -20.01
CA ALA A 476 1.63 -12.22 -19.76
C ALA A 476 2.53 -13.23 -19.01
N ALA A 477 1.94 -14.22 -18.34
CA ALA A 477 2.60 -15.15 -17.42
C ALA A 477 3.87 -15.80 -17.97
N LYS A 478 3.84 -16.25 -19.24
CA LYS A 478 4.96 -16.90 -19.93
C LYS A 478 6.15 -15.97 -20.21
N SER A 479 5.95 -14.65 -20.14
CA SER A 479 6.96 -13.63 -20.41
C SER A 479 7.49 -12.91 -19.17
N ALA A 480 6.74 -12.96 -18.07
CA ALA A 480 7.18 -12.42 -16.79
C ALA A 480 8.27 -13.30 -16.17
N THR A 481 9.15 -12.71 -15.37
CA THR A 481 10.20 -13.43 -14.63
C THR A 481 9.90 -13.52 -13.13
N ASN A 482 9.03 -12.65 -12.63
CA ASN A 482 8.70 -12.50 -11.22
C ASN A 482 7.20 -12.18 -11.01
N GLU A 483 6.64 -12.60 -9.88
CA GLU A 483 5.24 -12.38 -9.49
C GLU A 483 4.84 -10.88 -9.52
N ARG A 484 5.71 -9.97 -9.06
CA ARG A 484 5.45 -8.51 -9.04
C ARG A 484 5.20 -7.89 -10.42
N GLU A 485 5.72 -8.50 -11.49
CA GLU A 485 5.47 -8.03 -12.86
C GLU A 485 4.00 -8.25 -13.24
N LEU A 486 3.43 -9.37 -12.77
CA LEU A 486 2.04 -9.74 -13.01
C LEU A 486 1.09 -8.96 -12.10
N GLU A 487 1.49 -8.67 -10.86
CA GLU A 487 0.80 -7.69 -10.01
C GLU A 487 0.69 -6.32 -10.69
N ALA A 488 1.79 -5.79 -11.20
CA ALA A 488 1.80 -4.51 -11.89
C ALA A 488 0.89 -4.49 -13.14
N ILE A 489 0.77 -5.62 -13.86
CA ILE A 489 -0.14 -5.77 -14.99
C ILE A 489 -1.61 -5.77 -14.53
N PHE A 490 -1.94 -6.47 -13.44
CA PHE A 490 -3.27 -6.47 -12.86
C PHE A 490 -3.69 -5.04 -12.46
N LEU A 491 -2.88 -4.39 -11.62
CA LEU A 491 -3.13 -3.05 -11.11
C LEU A 491 -3.29 -2.02 -12.24
N LYS A 492 -2.40 -2.05 -13.24
CA LYS A 492 -2.50 -1.21 -14.45
C LYS A 492 -3.83 -1.42 -15.17
N SER A 493 -4.24 -2.67 -15.38
CA SER A 493 -5.47 -3.00 -16.10
C SER A 493 -6.72 -2.45 -15.41
N CYS A 494 -6.76 -2.53 -14.07
CA CYS A 494 -7.84 -1.98 -13.25
C CYS A 494 -7.87 -0.45 -13.27
N ILE A 495 -6.72 0.20 -13.05
CA ILE A 495 -6.60 1.67 -13.01
C ILE A 495 -7.04 2.28 -14.35
N GLU A 496 -6.58 1.73 -15.48
CA GLU A 496 -6.94 2.22 -16.82
C GLU A 496 -8.42 2.04 -17.18
N ARG A 497 -9.14 1.17 -16.47
CA ARG A 497 -10.59 0.93 -16.64
C ARG A 497 -11.45 1.68 -15.61
N GLY A 498 -10.84 2.53 -14.78
CA GLY A 498 -11.56 3.36 -13.81
C GLY A 498 -11.83 2.68 -12.46
N CYS A 499 -11.15 1.56 -12.16
CA CYS A 499 -11.08 0.97 -10.83
C CYS A 499 -9.68 1.23 -10.25
N ARG A 500 -9.48 2.43 -9.70
CA ARG A 500 -8.17 2.86 -9.15
C ARG A 500 -7.75 2.00 -7.95
N ASN A 501 -8.71 1.69 -7.08
CA ASN A 501 -8.50 0.87 -5.90
C ASN A 501 -8.73 -0.60 -6.23
N GLN A 502 -7.99 -1.48 -5.55
CA GLN A 502 -8.34 -2.89 -5.49
C GLN A 502 -9.18 -3.15 -4.24
N ALA A 503 -9.99 -4.20 -4.26
CA ALA A 503 -10.82 -4.56 -3.12
C ALA A 503 -9.93 -4.97 -1.91
N TYR A 504 -8.84 -5.70 -2.19
CA TYR A 504 -7.83 -6.21 -1.26
C TYR A 504 -6.46 -6.24 -1.96
N SER A 505 -5.39 -6.53 -1.21
CA SER A 505 -4.05 -6.72 -1.78
C SER A 505 -4.03 -7.97 -2.65
N SER A 506 -3.57 -7.84 -3.91
CA SER A 506 -3.49 -8.96 -4.84
C SER A 506 -2.57 -10.07 -4.33
N ILE A 507 -2.96 -11.32 -4.61
CA ILE A 507 -2.21 -12.53 -4.30
C ILE A 507 -1.69 -13.08 -5.64
N MET A 508 -0.38 -13.10 -5.82
CA MET A 508 0.28 -13.57 -7.04
C MET A 508 1.18 -14.77 -6.68
N ALA A 509 0.56 -15.88 -6.29
CA ALA A 509 1.25 -16.98 -5.61
C ALA A 509 1.70 -18.08 -6.59
N SER A 510 3.00 -18.16 -6.89
CA SER A 510 3.53 -19.16 -7.84
C SER A 510 4.17 -20.38 -7.17
N GLY A 511 3.93 -21.56 -7.75
CA GLY A 511 4.42 -22.84 -7.25
C GLY A 511 3.89 -23.14 -5.85
N THR A 512 4.75 -23.64 -4.96
CA THR A 512 4.39 -23.94 -3.56
C THR A 512 3.84 -22.74 -2.77
N ALA A 513 4.07 -21.50 -3.20
CA ALA A 513 3.46 -20.32 -2.60
C ALA A 513 1.92 -20.34 -2.71
N ALA A 514 1.35 -20.97 -3.75
CA ALA A 514 -0.09 -21.13 -3.93
C ALA A 514 -0.77 -21.95 -2.81
N ALA A 515 0.00 -22.63 -1.95
CA ALA A 515 -0.49 -23.28 -0.74
C ALA A 515 -0.70 -22.30 0.44
N THR A 516 -0.32 -21.03 0.30
CA THR A 516 -0.46 -19.97 1.31
C THR A 516 -1.67 -19.08 0.95
N LEU A 517 -2.77 -19.23 1.69
CA LEU A 517 -4.09 -18.71 1.27
C LEU A 517 -4.12 -17.19 1.01
N HIS A 518 -3.48 -16.39 1.87
CA HIS A 518 -3.36 -14.92 1.75
C HIS A 518 -1.89 -14.52 1.47
N TYR A 519 -1.27 -15.07 0.44
CA TYR A 519 0.11 -14.73 0.06
C TYR A 519 0.19 -13.35 -0.60
N VAL A 520 0.89 -12.39 0.02
CA VAL A 520 0.97 -10.99 -0.46
C VAL A 520 2.40 -10.47 -0.65
N ALA A 521 3.42 -11.33 -0.56
CA ALA A 521 4.80 -10.89 -0.78
C ALA A 521 5.08 -10.61 -2.27
N ASN A 522 4.44 -11.38 -3.16
CA ASN A 522 4.44 -11.22 -4.62
C ASN A 522 5.84 -11.00 -5.24
N ASP A 523 6.87 -11.61 -4.65
CA ASP A 523 8.26 -11.25 -4.91
C ASP A 523 9.11 -12.40 -5.50
N GLN A 524 8.54 -13.60 -5.67
CA GLN A 524 9.28 -14.80 -6.05
C GLN A 524 9.51 -14.90 -7.58
N PRO A 525 10.62 -15.53 -7.99
CA PRO A 525 10.85 -15.86 -9.39
C PRO A 525 9.86 -16.92 -9.87
N LEU A 526 9.41 -16.81 -11.13
CA LEU A 526 8.49 -17.76 -11.77
C LEU A 526 9.19 -19.00 -12.36
N ALA A 527 10.52 -18.94 -12.53
CA ALA A 527 11.30 -19.98 -13.20
C ALA A 527 11.22 -21.34 -12.45
N GLY A 528 10.90 -22.41 -13.19
CA GLY A 528 10.81 -23.77 -12.66
C GLY A 528 9.50 -24.12 -11.93
N LYS A 529 8.60 -23.15 -11.73
CA LYS A 529 7.32 -23.36 -11.04
C LYS A 529 6.23 -23.82 -12.01
N LEU A 530 5.33 -24.68 -11.54
CA LEU A 530 4.25 -25.25 -12.38
C LEU A 530 3.12 -24.24 -12.62
N ASN A 531 2.51 -23.77 -11.53
CA ASN A 531 1.30 -22.96 -11.55
C ASN A 531 1.53 -21.56 -10.98
N LEU A 532 0.69 -20.63 -11.39
CA LEU A 532 0.43 -19.38 -10.70
C LEU A 532 -1.03 -19.38 -10.27
N LEU A 533 -1.27 -19.15 -8.98
CA LEU A 533 -2.58 -18.83 -8.41
C LEU A 533 -2.64 -17.31 -8.28
N VAL A 534 -3.53 -16.69 -9.06
CA VAL A 534 -3.83 -15.26 -8.98
C VAL A 534 -5.18 -15.11 -8.29
N ASP A 535 -5.18 -14.50 -7.12
CA ASP A 535 -6.38 -14.09 -6.40
C ASP A 535 -6.34 -12.56 -6.29
N ALA A 536 -7.19 -11.89 -7.06
CA ALA A 536 -7.19 -10.44 -7.14
C ALA A 536 -8.53 -9.88 -7.67
N GLY A 537 -9.00 -8.79 -7.06
CA GLY A 537 -10.26 -8.14 -7.40
C GLY A 537 -10.18 -6.61 -7.36
N ALA A 538 -10.74 -5.98 -8.39
CA ALA A 538 -10.94 -4.54 -8.50
C ALA A 538 -12.05 -4.06 -7.55
N GLU A 539 -11.98 -2.78 -7.13
CA GLU A 539 -13.06 -2.07 -6.44
C GLU A 539 -13.66 -1.00 -7.37
N LYS A 540 -15.00 -0.94 -7.46
CA LYS A 540 -15.74 0.13 -8.10
C LYS A 540 -16.58 0.89 -7.08
N ASP A 541 -16.23 2.14 -6.81
CA ASP A 541 -16.98 3.06 -5.94
C ASP A 541 -17.37 2.40 -4.60
N CYS A 542 -16.38 1.85 -3.91
CA CYS A 542 -16.50 1.04 -2.69
C CYS A 542 -17.16 -0.34 -2.81
N TYR A 543 -17.56 -0.82 -4.00
CA TYR A 543 -18.05 -2.20 -4.21
C TYR A 543 -16.96 -3.10 -4.78
N ALA A 544 -16.79 -4.27 -4.17
CA ALA A 544 -15.73 -5.22 -4.48
C ALA A 544 -16.11 -6.19 -5.61
N SER A 545 -15.08 -6.74 -6.24
CA SER A 545 -15.09 -8.05 -6.88
C SER A 545 -14.01 -8.90 -6.23
N ASP A 546 -14.13 -10.21 -6.37
CA ASP A 546 -13.22 -11.19 -5.75
C ASP A 546 -13.05 -12.37 -6.69
N ILE A 547 -11.86 -12.57 -7.27
CA ILE A 547 -11.69 -13.56 -8.33
C ILE A 547 -10.33 -14.22 -8.18
N THR A 548 -10.38 -15.54 -7.98
CA THR A 548 -9.22 -16.42 -8.05
C THR A 548 -9.21 -17.25 -9.34
N ARG A 549 -8.05 -17.30 -10.00
CA ARG A 549 -7.72 -18.23 -11.08
C ARG A 549 -6.36 -18.85 -10.86
N THR A 550 -6.26 -20.16 -11.09
CA THR A 550 -4.98 -20.88 -11.14
C THR A 550 -4.69 -21.33 -12.56
N PHE A 551 -3.47 -21.14 -13.06
CA PHE A 551 -3.11 -21.49 -14.44
C PHE A 551 -1.61 -21.82 -14.60
N PRO A 552 -1.21 -22.56 -15.66
CA PRO A 552 0.16 -23.04 -15.80
C PRO A 552 1.08 -21.97 -16.36
N ILE A 553 2.20 -21.69 -15.69
CA ILE A 553 3.16 -20.63 -16.10
C ILE A 553 3.78 -20.92 -17.48
N SER A 554 3.92 -22.20 -17.83
CA SER A 554 4.43 -22.68 -19.13
C SER A 554 3.47 -22.46 -20.32
N GLY A 555 2.17 -22.28 -20.03
CA GLY A 555 1.07 -22.29 -21.00
C GLY A 555 0.38 -23.65 -21.21
N SER A 556 0.76 -24.71 -20.49
CA SER A 556 0.02 -25.99 -20.47
C SER A 556 0.17 -26.69 -19.13
N PHE A 557 -0.90 -27.27 -18.60
CA PHE A 557 -0.88 -27.88 -17.28
C PHE A 557 0.01 -29.14 -17.24
N SER A 558 0.75 -29.33 -16.14
CA SER A 558 1.34 -30.66 -15.85
C SER A 558 0.23 -31.67 -15.56
N PRO A 559 0.46 -32.99 -15.72
CA PRO A 559 -0.55 -34.01 -15.41
C PRO A 559 -1.12 -33.89 -13.99
N GLU A 560 -0.26 -33.62 -13.01
CA GLU A 560 -0.63 -33.42 -11.60
C GLU A 560 -1.45 -32.14 -11.41
N SER A 561 -1.02 -31.02 -12.00
CA SER A 561 -1.71 -29.73 -11.89
C SER A 561 -3.09 -29.79 -12.57
N ARG A 562 -3.16 -30.44 -13.73
CA ARG A 562 -4.39 -30.67 -14.49
C ARG A 562 -5.40 -31.50 -13.70
N ALA A 563 -4.93 -32.60 -13.10
CA ALA A 563 -5.77 -33.50 -12.32
C ALA A 563 -6.41 -32.80 -11.11
N ILE A 564 -5.65 -31.95 -10.41
CA ILE A 564 -6.19 -31.16 -9.29
C ILE A 564 -7.12 -30.04 -9.79
N TYR A 565 -6.77 -29.38 -10.91
CA TYR A 565 -7.59 -28.35 -11.51
C TYR A 565 -8.98 -28.85 -11.92
N ASP A 566 -9.05 -29.99 -12.60
CA ASP A 566 -10.34 -30.58 -13.01
C ASP A 566 -11.21 -30.97 -11.79
N ILE A 567 -10.61 -31.36 -10.66
CA ILE A 567 -11.35 -31.61 -9.40
C ILE A 567 -11.92 -30.31 -8.83
N VAL A 568 -11.10 -29.25 -8.72
CA VAL A 568 -11.53 -27.97 -8.17
C VAL A 568 -12.58 -27.28 -9.06
N LEU A 569 -12.41 -27.36 -10.39
CA LEU A 569 -13.40 -26.85 -11.35
C LEU A 569 -14.75 -27.56 -11.18
N ARG A 570 -14.73 -28.88 -10.97
CA ARG A 570 -15.94 -29.65 -10.65
C ARG A 570 -16.54 -29.26 -9.30
N MET A 571 -15.73 -29.12 -8.24
CA MET A 571 -16.20 -28.62 -6.93
C MET A 571 -16.92 -27.28 -7.07
N GLN A 572 -16.36 -26.36 -7.87
CA GLN A 572 -16.95 -25.04 -8.08
C GLN A 572 -18.27 -25.13 -8.85
N LYS A 573 -18.30 -25.86 -9.97
CA LYS A 573 -19.50 -25.98 -10.82
C LYS A 573 -20.65 -26.64 -10.08
N GLU A 574 -20.39 -27.76 -9.39
CA GLU A 574 -21.40 -28.46 -8.58
C GLU A 574 -21.90 -27.62 -7.39
N ALA A 575 -21.03 -26.80 -6.78
CA ALA A 575 -21.43 -25.86 -5.72
C ALA A 575 -22.31 -24.73 -6.26
N ILE A 576 -21.89 -24.08 -7.36
CA ILE A 576 -22.65 -23.01 -8.04
C ILE A 576 -24.03 -23.53 -8.50
N GLU A 577 -24.09 -24.71 -9.11
CA GLU A 577 -25.33 -25.34 -9.59
C GLU A 577 -26.36 -25.61 -8.49
N SER A 578 -25.92 -25.72 -7.23
CA SER A 578 -26.82 -25.92 -6.08
C SER A 578 -27.52 -24.62 -5.63
N LEU A 579 -26.99 -23.44 -6.00
CA LEU A 579 -27.37 -22.16 -5.39
C LEU A 579 -28.75 -21.67 -5.83
N ARG A 580 -29.55 -21.30 -4.83
CA ARG A 580 -30.89 -20.70 -4.91
C ARG A 580 -31.28 -20.18 -3.53
N ALA A 581 -32.32 -19.36 -3.45
CA ALA A 581 -32.88 -18.93 -2.17
C ALA A 581 -33.24 -20.12 -1.26
N GLY A 582 -32.92 -19.99 0.03
CA GLY A 582 -33.16 -21.00 1.06
C GLY A 582 -32.15 -22.15 1.11
N VAL A 583 -31.18 -22.25 0.20
CA VAL A 583 -30.16 -23.31 0.27
C VAL A 583 -29.27 -23.14 1.51
N SER A 584 -28.95 -24.23 2.21
CA SER A 584 -28.03 -24.22 3.36
C SER A 584 -26.58 -24.16 2.90
N TRP A 585 -25.87 -23.07 3.19
CA TRP A 585 -24.47 -22.90 2.79
C TRP A 585 -23.54 -23.96 3.40
N ASP A 586 -23.83 -24.36 4.65
CA ASP A 586 -23.14 -25.45 5.35
C ASP A 586 -23.19 -26.80 4.58
N GLU A 587 -24.29 -27.09 3.86
CA GLU A 587 -24.36 -28.29 3.01
C GLU A 587 -23.67 -28.08 1.66
N VAL A 588 -23.72 -26.89 1.05
CA VAL A 588 -22.94 -26.63 -0.19
C VAL A 588 -21.44 -26.77 0.07
N HIS A 589 -20.97 -26.27 1.22
CA HIS A 589 -19.60 -26.49 1.70
C HIS A 589 -19.29 -27.98 1.92
N SER A 590 -20.21 -28.71 2.57
CA SER A 590 -20.10 -30.16 2.76
C SER A 590 -20.05 -30.92 1.43
N GLN A 591 -20.86 -30.54 0.45
CA GLN A 591 -20.88 -31.08 -0.91
C GLN A 591 -19.52 -30.88 -1.59
N ALA A 592 -18.95 -29.66 -1.56
CA ALA A 592 -17.62 -29.40 -2.12
C ALA A 592 -16.54 -30.31 -1.49
N HIS A 593 -16.59 -30.55 -0.17
CA HIS A 593 -15.72 -31.54 0.47
C HIS A 593 -15.96 -32.99 0.00
N ARG A 594 -17.20 -33.41 -0.28
CA ARG A 594 -17.48 -34.75 -0.87
C ARG A 594 -16.88 -34.86 -2.28
N THR A 595 -16.99 -33.82 -3.09
CA THR A 595 -16.45 -33.76 -4.45
C THR A 595 -14.91 -33.73 -4.46
N ALA A 596 -14.28 -33.05 -3.50
CA ALA A 596 -12.84 -33.13 -3.24
C ALA A 596 -12.42 -34.57 -2.88
N ILE A 597 -13.11 -35.21 -1.92
CA ILE A 597 -12.82 -36.58 -1.49
C ILE A 597 -12.91 -37.56 -2.67
N ALA A 598 -13.98 -37.49 -3.46
CA ALA A 598 -14.17 -38.35 -4.63
C ALA A 598 -13.05 -38.15 -5.68
N GLY A 599 -12.59 -36.90 -5.88
CA GLY A 599 -11.47 -36.59 -6.76
C GLY A 599 -10.13 -37.14 -6.23
N LEU A 600 -9.80 -36.84 -4.98
CA LEU A 600 -8.54 -37.27 -4.37
C LEU A 600 -8.46 -38.80 -4.16
N LEU A 601 -9.59 -39.48 -3.98
CA LEU A 601 -9.70 -40.95 -4.04
C LEU A 601 -9.41 -41.48 -5.45
N HIS A 602 -9.95 -40.86 -6.49
CA HIS A 602 -9.70 -41.26 -7.88
C HIS A 602 -8.22 -41.13 -8.26
N LEU A 603 -7.53 -40.10 -7.74
CA LEU A 603 -6.08 -39.92 -7.92
C LEU A 603 -5.22 -40.83 -7.02
N GLY A 604 -5.81 -41.52 -6.06
CA GLY A 604 -5.10 -42.34 -5.07
C GLY A 604 -4.35 -41.57 -3.98
N ILE A 605 -4.52 -40.23 -3.91
CA ILE A 605 -3.96 -39.40 -2.82
C ILE A 605 -4.67 -39.74 -1.50
N LEU A 606 -5.98 -39.94 -1.57
CA LEU A 606 -6.77 -40.53 -0.51
C LEU A 606 -7.06 -42.00 -0.81
N LYS A 607 -7.29 -42.80 0.24
CA LYS A 607 -7.63 -44.22 0.17
C LYS A 607 -8.59 -44.63 1.28
N GLY A 608 -9.34 -45.71 1.07
CA GLY A 608 -10.36 -46.22 2.00
C GLY A 608 -11.77 -45.77 1.64
N ASP A 609 -12.66 -45.74 2.63
CA ASP A 609 -14.07 -45.40 2.44
C ASP A 609 -14.33 -43.89 2.43
N ALA A 610 -15.09 -43.41 1.44
CA ALA A 610 -15.37 -41.99 1.25
C ALA A 610 -16.16 -41.36 2.42
N LYS A 611 -17.08 -42.12 3.05
CA LYS A 611 -17.85 -41.64 4.20
C LYS A 611 -16.95 -41.54 5.44
N ALA A 612 -16.10 -42.52 5.69
CA ALA A 612 -15.13 -42.48 6.79
C ALA A 612 -14.12 -41.32 6.65
N ILE A 613 -13.67 -41.00 5.43
CA ILE A 613 -12.83 -39.83 5.13
C ILE A 613 -13.58 -38.52 5.42
N PHE A 614 -14.86 -38.42 5.04
CA PHE A 614 -15.69 -37.25 5.30
C PHE A 614 -15.98 -37.07 6.80
N ASP A 615 -16.41 -38.13 7.49
CA ASP A 615 -16.73 -38.13 8.92
C ASP A 615 -15.50 -37.86 9.78
N SER A 616 -14.34 -38.36 9.39
CA SER A 616 -13.06 -38.05 10.06
C SER A 616 -12.59 -36.61 9.83
N ARG A 617 -13.14 -35.86 8.86
CA ARG A 617 -12.68 -34.53 8.43
C ARG A 617 -11.28 -34.52 7.78
N THR A 618 -10.84 -35.65 7.23
CA THR A 618 -9.49 -35.77 6.62
C THR A 618 -9.29 -34.82 5.43
N SER A 619 -10.36 -34.52 4.67
CA SER A 619 -10.28 -33.58 3.54
C SER A 619 -9.95 -32.13 3.94
N VAL A 620 -10.09 -31.74 5.21
CA VAL A 620 -9.73 -30.41 5.71
C VAL A 620 -8.21 -30.16 5.62
N ALA A 621 -7.38 -31.22 5.58
CA ALA A 621 -5.95 -31.10 5.31
C ALA A 621 -5.64 -30.50 3.92
N PHE A 622 -6.53 -30.73 2.96
CA PHE A 622 -6.39 -30.32 1.56
C PHE A 622 -7.27 -29.11 1.21
N PHE A 623 -8.41 -28.94 1.88
CA PHE A 623 -9.31 -27.80 1.72
C PHE A 623 -9.60 -27.19 3.11
N PRO A 624 -8.73 -26.28 3.60
CA PRO A 624 -8.73 -25.84 5.01
C PRO A 624 -9.55 -24.58 5.29
N HIS A 625 -10.13 -23.92 4.28
CA HIS A 625 -10.94 -22.70 4.42
C HIS A 625 -12.42 -22.95 4.10
N GLY A 626 -13.27 -21.96 4.36
CA GLY A 626 -14.67 -22.02 3.94
C GLY A 626 -14.83 -21.90 2.42
N LEU A 627 -15.89 -22.49 1.86
CA LEU A 627 -16.24 -22.42 0.43
C LEU A 627 -16.45 -21.00 -0.13
N GLY A 628 -16.59 -20.00 0.73
CA GLY A 628 -16.82 -18.62 0.34
C GLY A 628 -17.61 -17.81 1.37
N HIS A 629 -17.92 -16.59 0.97
CA HIS A 629 -18.42 -15.53 1.83
C HIS A 629 -19.27 -14.54 1.05
N TYR A 630 -20.11 -13.77 1.76
CA TYR A 630 -20.79 -12.66 1.10
C TYR A 630 -19.79 -11.65 0.56
N LEU A 631 -20.17 -11.03 -0.56
CA LEU A 631 -19.42 -10.00 -1.25
C LEU A 631 -20.33 -8.78 -1.46
N GLY A 632 -19.77 -7.58 -1.31
CA GLY A 632 -20.52 -6.34 -1.45
C GLY A 632 -19.61 -5.13 -1.40
N MET A 633 -19.78 -4.30 -0.37
CA MET A 633 -18.92 -3.13 -0.18
C MET A 633 -17.55 -3.49 0.43
N ASP A 634 -17.48 -4.65 1.06
CA ASP A 634 -16.23 -5.25 1.51
C ASP A 634 -16.09 -6.61 0.80
N THR A 635 -14.84 -7.05 0.62
CA THR A 635 -14.50 -8.37 0.06
C THR A 635 -15.18 -9.46 0.89
N HIS A 636 -14.86 -9.50 2.18
CA HIS A 636 -15.59 -10.25 3.20
C HIS A 636 -16.74 -9.38 3.73
N ASP A 637 -17.89 -9.39 3.03
CA ASP A 637 -19.06 -8.56 3.36
C ASP A 637 -19.78 -9.03 4.64
N CYS A 638 -20.60 -8.14 5.21
CA CYS A 638 -21.30 -8.35 6.49
C CYS A 638 -22.54 -9.28 6.39
N GLY A 639 -23.16 -9.59 7.54
CA GLY A 639 -24.35 -10.46 7.62
C GLY A 639 -24.08 -11.96 7.41
N GLY A 640 -22.81 -12.38 7.42
CA GLY A 640 -22.43 -13.79 7.27
C GLY A 640 -22.66 -14.67 8.51
N HIS A 641 -22.68 -14.08 9.70
CA HIS A 641 -22.74 -14.77 11.00
C HIS A 641 -21.76 -15.96 11.14
N PRO A 642 -20.45 -15.75 10.96
CA PRO A 642 -19.45 -16.81 11.13
C PRO A 642 -19.44 -17.36 12.56
N ASN A 643 -19.19 -18.66 12.69
CA ASN A 643 -18.97 -19.31 13.98
C ASN A 643 -17.51 -19.79 14.10
N TYR A 644 -16.58 -18.86 14.35
CA TYR A 644 -15.16 -19.19 14.54
C TYR A 644 -14.88 -20.01 15.82
N ALA A 645 -15.86 -20.12 16.72
CA ALA A 645 -15.80 -20.99 17.90
C ALA A 645 -16.24 -22.44 17.62
N ASP A 646 -16.66 -22.75 16.37
CA ASP A 646 -17.04 -24.11 15.99
C ASP A 646 -15.87 -25.08 16.18
N LYS A 647 -16.15 -26.18 16.88
CA LYS A 647 -15.14 -27.20 17.19
C LYS A 647 -14.86 -28.06 15.96
N ASP A 648 -15.80 -28.21 15.04
CA ASP A 648 -15.58 -28.93 13.78
C ASP A 648 -14.70 -28.09 12.84
N PRO A 649 -13.47 -28.53 12.52
CA PRO A 649 -12.54 -27.76 11.71
C PRO A 649 -13.03 -27.54 10.27
N MET A 650 -13.98 -28.35 9.77
CA MET A 650 -14.58 -28.16 8.45
C MET A 650 -15.45 -26.89 8.39
N PHE A 651 -16.14 -26.53 9.47
CA PHE A 651 -17.08 -25.40 9.48
C PHE A 651 -16.56 -24.15 10.19
N ARG A 652 -15.44 -24.25 10.94
CA ARG A 652 -14.86 -23.16 11.73
C ARG A 652 -14.54 -21.90 10.92
N TYR A 653 -14.02 -22.06 9.71
CA TYR A 653 -13.59 -20.93 8.87
C TYR A 653 -14.64 -20.48 7.84
N LEU A 654 -15.86 -21.01 7.90
CA LEU A 654 -16.97 -20.49 7.10
C LEU A 654 -17.34 -19.08 7.55
N ARG A 655 -17.27 -18.12 6.62
CA ARG A 655 -17.68 -16.73 6.84
C ARG A 655 -19.19 -16.51 6.75
N LYS A 656 -19.89 -17.38 6.01
CA LYS A 656 -21.35 -17.49 5.98
C LYS A 656 -21.79 -18.77 6.69
N ARG A 657 -22.82 -18.72 7.55
CA ARG A 657 -23.49 -19.92 8.12
C ARG A 657 -24.99 -19.88 7.85
N GLY A 658 -25.62 -21.05 7.67
CA GLY A 658 -27.06 -21.17 7.41
C GLY A 658 -27.49 -20.76 6.00
N THR A 659 -28.75 -20.39 5.82
CA THR A 659 -29.38 -20.26 4.48
C THR A 659 -29.02 -18.99 3.71
N LEU A 660 -29.02 -19.06 2.38
CA LEU A 660 -28.82 -17.90 1.50
C LEU A 660 -30.16 -17.28 1.06
N PRO A 661 -30.35 -15.95 1.15
CA PRO A 661 -31.51 -15.26 0.60
C PRO A 661 -31.29 -14.83 -0.86
N ALA A 662 -32.38 -14.68 -1.62
CA ALA A 662 -32.33 -14.07 -2.95
C ALA A 662 -31.82 -12.61 -2.89
N GLY A 663 -31.10 -12.17 -3.92
CA GLY A 663 -30.47 -10.85 -3.96
C GLY A 663 -29.18 -10.72 -3.16
N SER A 664 -28.73 -11.78 -2.48
CA SER A 664 -27.37 -11.82 -1.92
C SER A 664 -26.33 -12.17 -2.98
N VAL A 665 -25.11 -11.66 -2.82
CA VAL A 665 -23.94 -12.02 -3.66
C VAL A 665 -22.93 -12.73 -2.78
N ILE A 666 -22.43 -13.87 -3.25
CA ILE A 666 -21.53 -14.76 -2.51
C ILE A 666 -20.36 -15.21 -3.40
N THR A 667 -19.17 -15.36 -2.84
CA THR A 667 -18.04 -16.02 -3.51
C THR A 667 -18.24 -17.54 -3.48
N VAL A 668 -17.80 -18.23 -4.53
CA VAL A 668 -17.72 -19.70 -4.57
C VAL A 668 -16.31 -20.08 -4.96
N GLU A 669 -15.47 -20.31 -3.95
CA GLU A 669 -14.01 -20.33 -4.01
C GLU A 669 -13.37 -21.67 -3.57
N PRO A 670 -13.87 -22.85 -3.97
CA PRO A 670 -13.25 -24.11 -3.55
C PRO A 670 -11.78 -24.18 -3.97
N GLY A 671 -10.98 -24.87 -3.16
CA GLY A 671 -9.58 -25.10 -3.48
C GLY A 671 -9.00 -26.38 -2.86
N ILE A 672 -7.92 -26.87 -3.48
CA ILE A 672 -7.12 -27.99 -3.00
C ILE A 672 -5.66 -27.54 -2.93
N TYR A 673 -5.06 -27.69 -1.75
CA TYR A 673 -3.72 -27.17 -1.43
C TYR A 673 -2.82 -28.28 -0.91
N PHE A 674 -1.54 -28.20 -1.24
CA PHE A 674 -0.48 -29.10 -0.83
C PHE A 674 0.48 -28.39 0.15
N CYS A 675 -0.08 -27.87 1.24
CA CYS A 675 0.70 -27.21 2.28
C CYS A 675 1.32 -28.24 3.23
N ARG A 676 2.65 -28.41 3.18
CA ARG A 676 3.39 -29.33 4.07
C ARG A 676 3.07 -29.12 5.55
N PHE A 677 3.06 -27.87 6.00
CA PHE A 677 2.78 -27.53 7.40
C PHE A 677 1.38 -27.96 7.87
N ILE A 678 0.39 -28.01 6.96
CA ILE A 678 -0.98 -28.43 7.26
C ILE A 678 -1.15 -29.95 7.10
N ILE A 679 -0.54 -30.57 6.09
CA ILE A 679 -0.75 -31.98 5.75
C ILE A 679 0.15 -32.92 6.56
N GLU A 680 1.42 -32.58 6.80
CA GLU A 680 2.36 -33.47 7.50
C GLU A 680 1.91 -33.89 8.92
N PRO A 681 1.15 -33.09 9.70
CA PRO A 681 0.48 -33.56 10.91
C PRO A 681 -0.54 -34.68 10.67
N TYR A 682 -1.34 -34.61 9.59
CA TYR A 682 -2.34 -35.64 9.26
C TYR A 682 -1.71 -36.96 8.82
N LEU A 683 -0.48 -36.93 8.30
CA LEU A 683 0.30 -38.16 7.98
C LEU A 683 0.75 -38.90 9.25
N LYS A 684 0.81 -38.22 10.39
CA LYS A 684 1.31 -38.76 11.67
C LYS A 684 0.18 -39.11 12.64
N ASP A 685 -0.98 -38.50 12.49
CA ASP A 685 -2.14 -38.71 13.35
C ASP A 685 -2.84 -40.06 13.06
N GLU A 686 -3.08 -40.87 14.10
CA GLU A 686 -3.67 -42.22 14.00
C GLU A 686 -5.06 -42.24 13.31
N LYS A 687 -5.85 -41.17 13.47
CA LYS A 687 -7.18 -41.04 12.86
C LYS A 687 -7.12 -40.76 11.37
N HIS A 688 -6.02 -40.18 10.89
CA HIS A 688 -5.90 -39.60 9.55
C HIS A 688 -4.92 -40.35 8.64
N LYS A 689 -3.79 -40.85 9.17
CA LYS A 689 -2.72 -41.50 8.41
C LYS A 689 -3.18 -42.69 7.55
N GLY A 690 -4.21 -43.41 7.99
CA GLY A 690 -4.77 -44.55 7.26
C GLY A 690 -5.45 -44.15 5.94
N PHE A 691 -5.90 -42.90 5.83
CA PHE A 691 -6.66 -42.39 4.69
C PHE A 691 -5.82 -41.68 3.62
N ILE A 692 -4.53 -41.40 3.87
CA ILE A 692 -3.66 -40.65 2.95
C ILE A 692 -2.57 -41.59 2.42
N ASP A 693 -2.25 -41.53 1.12
CA ASP A 693 -1.12 -42.26 0.56
C ASP A 693 0.07 -41.34 0.28
N GLU A 694 1.05 -41.37 1.18
CA GLU A 694 2.26 -40.53 1.12
C GLU A 694 3.02 -40.68 -0.21
N LYS A 695 3.08 -41.90 -0.78
CA LYS A 695 3.81 -42.16 -2.02
C LYS A 695 3.13 -41.53 -3.24
N VAL A 696 1.80 -41.44 -3.23
CA VAL A 696 1.04 -40.76 -4.28
C VAL A 696 1.07 -39.25 -4.06
N LEU A 697 0.89 -38.81 -2.81
CA LEU A 697 0.95 -37.41 -2.38
C LEU A 697 2.26 -36.72 -2.76
N ASP A 698 3.40 -37.41 -2.67
CA ASP A 698 4.72 -36.86 -2.95
C ASP A 698 4.88 -36.28 -4.37
N ARG A 699 4.04 -36.69 -5.33
CA ARG A 699 4.00 -36.12 -6.69
C ARG A 699 3.38 -34.72 -6.76
N TYR A 700 2.56 -34.33 -5.79
CA TYR A 700 1.68 -33.16 -5.89
C TYR A 700 2.18 -31.92 -5.13
N TRP A 701 3.27 -32.01 -4.35
CA TRP A 701 3.79 -30.86 -3.59
C TRP A 701 4.06 -29.63 -4.47
N GLU A 702 4.65 -29.81 -5.66
CA GLU A 702 4.97 -28.72 -6.60
C GLU A 702 3.75 -28.13 -7.32
N VAL A 703 2.56 -28.75 -7.22
CA VAL A 703 1.30 -28.12 -7.65
C VAL A 703 1.03 -26.87 -6.79
N GLY A 704 1.45 -26.90 -5.51
CA GLY A 704 1.24 -25.85 -4.53
C GLY A 704 -0.22 -25.79 -4.08
N GLY A 705 -1.08 -25.22 -4.92
CA GLY A 705 -2.51 -25.19 -4.69
C GLY A 705 -3.27 -24.75 -5.93
N VAL A 706 -4.54 -25.13 -5.98
CA VAL A 706 -5.51 -24.66 -6.97
C VAL A 706 -6.72 -24.11 -6.25
N ARG A 707 -7.10 -22.87 -6.55
CA ARG A 707 -8.40 -22.27 -6.21
C ARG A 707 -9.02 -21.72 -7.49
N ILE A 708 -10.35 -21.82 -7.61
CA ILE A 708 -11.13 -21.24 -8.70
C ILE A 708 -12.36 -20.58 -8.08
N GLU A 709 -12.52 -19.29 -8.28
CA GLU A 709 -13.48 -18.47 -7.55
C GLU A 709 -14.28 -17.55 -8.45
N ASP A 710 -15.59 -17.53 -8.24
CA ASP A 710 -16.53 -16.67 -8.96
C ASP A 710 -17.43 -15.92 -7.96
N ASN A 711 -17.96 -14.77 -8.40
CA ASN A 711 -18.93 -13.97 -7.66
C ASN A 711 -20.33 -14.28 -8.19
N VAL A 712 -21.20 -14.79 -7.32
CA VAL A 712 -22.48 -15.35 -7.72
C VAL A 712 -23.63 -14.64 -7.00
N LEU A 713 -24.54 -14.08 -7.77
CA LEU A 713 -25.81 -13.54 -7.31
C LEU A 713 -26.80 -14.69 -7.09
N VAL A 714 -27.31 -14.84 -5.88
CA VAL A 714 -28.36 -15.81 -5.54
C VAL A 714 -29.71 -15.24 -5.99
N THR A 715 -30.50 -16.04 -6.69
CA THR A 715 -31.87 -15.70 -7.12
C THR A 715 -32.88 -16.63 -6.44
N GLU A 716 -34.18 -16.34 -6.56
CA GLU A 716 -35.25 -17.15 -5.97
C GLU A 716 -35.19 -18.64 -6.40
N THR A 717 -34.88 -18.88 -7.68
CA THR A 717 -34.96 -20.22 -8.29
C THR A 717 -33.60 -20.80 -8.72
N GLY A 718 -32.51 -20.05 -8.54
CA GLY A 718 -31.18 -20.43 -9.04
C GLY A 718 -30.14 -19.35 -8.75
N TYR A 719 -29.26 -19.08 -9.71
CA TYR A 719 -28.17 -18.12 -9.57
C TYR A 719 -27.88 -17.36 -10.88
N GLU A 720 -27.18 -16.23 -10.77
CA GLU A 720 -26.49 -15.57 -11.87
C GLU A 720 -25.01 -15.45 -11.52
N ASN A 721 -24.12 -15.97 -12.37
CA ASN A 721 -22.68 -15.84 -12.19
C ASN A 721 -22.21 -14.52 -12.82
N LEU A 722 -21.66 -13.63 -11.99
CA LEU A 722 -21.20 -12.29 -12.40
C LEU A 722 -19.76 -12.32 -12.95
N THR A 723 -19.03 -13.42 -12.76
CA THR A 723 -17.63 -13.58 -13.16
C THR A 723 -17.50 -14.17 -14.56
N GLU A 724 -16.97 -13.40 -15.51
CA GLU A 724 -16.73 -13.83 -16.90
C GLU A 724 -15.28 -14.29 -17.14
N THR A 725 -14.46 -14.41 -16.09
CA THR A 725 -13.05 -14.78 -16.22
C THR A 725 -12.89 -16.24 -16.67
N PRO A 726 -12.08 -16.53 -17.72
CA PRO A 726 -11.87 -17.90 -18.21
C PRO A 726 -11.50 -18.90 -17.10
N LYS A 727 -12.15 -20.07 -17.10
CA LYS A 727 -11.94 -21.15 -16.12
C LYS A 727 -12.10 -22.56 -16.67
N GLU A 728 -12.65 -22.73 -17.87
CA GLU A 728 -12.56 -24.04 -18.53
C GLU A 728 -11.11 -24.22 -19.01
N THR A 729 -10.54 -25.41 -18.84
CA THR A 729 -9.10 -25.65 -19.01
C THR A 729 -8.58 -25.28 -20.39
N ALA A 730 -9.35 -25.56 -21.44
CA ALA A 730 -9.01 -25.20 -22.82
C ALA A 730 -8.96 -23.67 -23.03
N ASP A 731 -9.84 -22.91 -22.40
CA ASP A 731 -9.85 -21.44 -22.50
C ASP A 731 -8.65 -20.84 -21.75
N VAL A 732 -8.35 -21.36 -20.55
CA VAL A 732 -7.18 -20.95 -19.75
C VAL A 732 -5.88 -21.21 -20.50
N GLU A 733 -5.67 -22.43 -21.03
CA GLU A 733 -4.48 -22.75 -21.82
C GLU A 733 -4.40 -21.90 -23.10
N THR A 734 -5.53 -21.63 -23.76
CA THR A 734 -5.59 -20.75 -24.94
C THR A 734 -5.16 -19.32 -24.62
N VAL A 735 -5.61 -18.76 -23.49
CA VAL A 735 -5.25 -17.39 -23.09
C VAL A 735 -3.79 -17.27 -22.66
N VAL A 736 -3.23 -18.26 -21.95
CA VAL A 736 -1.82 -18.23 -21.52
C VAL A 736 -0.85 -18.53 -22.69
N ALA A 737 -1.29 -19.26 -23.71
CA ALA A 737 -0.49 -19.56 -24.90
C ALA A 737 -0.42 -18.42 -25.95
N ALA A 738 -1.23 -17.36 -25.81
CA ALA A 738 -1.43 -16.28 -26.79
C ALA A 738 -0.53 -15.03 -26.60
#